data_AF-A0A401P4K1-F1
#
_entry.id   AF-A0A401P4K1-F1
#
_cell.length_a   1.000
_cell.length_b   1.000
_cell.length_c   1.000
_cell.angle_alpha   90.00
_cell.angle_beta   90.00
_cell.angle_gamma   90.00
#
_symmetry.space_group_name_H-M   'P 1'
#
loop_
_entity.id
_entity.type
_entity.pdbx_description
1 polymer ?
#
loop_
_entity_poly.entity_id
_entity_poly.type
_entity_poly.pdbx_seq_one_letter_code
_entity_poly.pdbx_strand_id
1 'polypeptide(L)'
;MLFSAGKIRGIQIGYLKSKYLLLHEALKRTQVGEIQLLQDAKSFTAEVERQRQELEKADQFPDSSDTEVNKLRQQLLLCQNELNQTEERISQQQHRTIYLQEELSMFKKDFERLPKAALDLVQLHTVPGQLAKDIQKLNRKRNNLEKAKAEIDAQCNELLGLVQQIENKCRMVEDEKMEVMKELDEKRTTLDSKEQDYNQLVKITEMGKENESVLMGERASLDMHLRYIQTEKKILSDTVVVKQRERDRELRKTKKKEKQLKSAMDILAYAEFTYEKIKSLVESVPDGGGLLDRRNELENEVKGLKRKLTDQLALTDVEVTLLRKRMLEEDNLITDQRRAREEVANLTRLAQIRSDEKDQKARDLMNIQQKSDRTVEELKEEKLSLQNSQKKHRQMLISLKSFVKVYQIIKNERNKYVNLIQSAAQVSAEMREKIKILQNEMEILRTTTLLKDRGIHLIEREEEVCIFYEKLNIQDSLNSNGDVELHSMEDEIRFLNIQLTEEKRQIERVRKDVPSKHEMESNLIKLQKELAMYQDKVQSLEKTLVNSLSENRSRLLGGDDPSFDELTKRIDEMELKLARKEEQLLEKDLISDQVTRLSERVNAKAMNGKQDTLALAKKVNEMQGKVKDVTRKMMAVVSELSMQQANAMQLQQDVSDKQQFLELCHQRMEQGMAPSEEFEYEWLKIEYKENRYKQETKLKSKEAEEEEKHLLPGGVFTTAEPRPNAYIPDDDSGLPIPRPYGNMVPFKPSEPSAHMRHYRKPVIKPIEI
;
A
#
# COMPACT_ATOMS: atom_id res chain seq x y z
N MET A 1 24.16 -47.68 -7.19
CA MET A 1 25.43 -47.81 -7.95
C MET A 1 26.64 -47.37 -7.12
N LEU A 2 27.01 -46.08 -7.01
CA LEU A 2 28.26 -45.71 -6.31
C LEU A 2 28.30 -46.08 -4.80
N PHE A 3 27.18 -45.97 -4.07
CA PHE A 3 27.08 -46.45 -2.68
C PHE A 3 27.23 -47.97 -2.58
N SER A 4 26.46 -48.70 -3.39
CA SER A 4 26.44 -50.17 -3.45
C SER A 4 27.75 -50.79 -3.99
N ALA A 5 28.62 -49.98 -4.57
CA ALA A 5 29.97 -50.35 -5.00
C ALA A 5 31.06 -49.88 -4.01
N GLY A 6 30.69 -49.45 -2.78
CA GLY A 6 31.62 -49.03 -1.72
C GLY A 6 32.33 -47.69 -1.93
N LYS A 7 32.27 -47.10 -3.15
CA LYS A 7 33.07 -45.91 -3.54
C LYS A 7 32.70 -44.61 -2.81
N ILE A 8 31.57 -44.54 -2.12
CA ILE A 8 31.14 -43.35 -1.36
C ILE A 8 30.57 -43.79 -0.01
N ARG A 9 31.02 -43.16 1.09
CA ARG A 9 30.52 -43.46 2.44
C ARG A 9 29.07 -42.98 2.62
N GLY A 10 28.27 -43.73 3.36
CA GLY A 10 26.84 -43.44 3.57
C GLY A 10 26.54 -42.01 4.06
N ILE A 11 27.43 -41.44 4.87
CA ILE A 11 27.37 -40.05 5.36
C ILE A 11 27.44 -39.05 4.19
N GLN A 12 28.36 -39.23 3.23
CA GLN A 12 28.46 -38.37 2.05
C GLN A 12 27.22 -38.49 1.16
N ILE A 13 26.56 -39.64 1.11
CA ILE A 13 25.28 -39.82 0.39
C ILE A 13 24.12 -39.17 1.15
N GLY A 14 24.13 -39.17 2.48
CA GLY A 14 23.20 -38.37 3.30
C GLY A 14 23.35 -36.88 3.00
N TYR A 15 24.59 -36.38 2.99
CA TYR A 15 24.89 -34.99 2.64
C TYR A 15 24.49 -34.62 1.20
N LEU A 16 24.83 -35.46 0.21
CA LEU A 16 24.45 -35.25 -1.19
C LEU A 16 22.92 -35.30 -1.39
N LYS A 17 22.21 -36.20 -0.69
CA LYS A 17 20.74 -36.22 -0.68
C LYS A 17 20.14 -34.98 -0.04
N SER A 18 20.71 -34.50 1.07
CA SER A 18 20.27 -33.25 1.72
C SER A 18 20.46 -32.05 0.79
N LYS A 19 21.65 -31.91 0.19
CA LYS A 19 21.96 -30.84 -0.77
C LYS A 19 21.07 -30.91 -2.03
N TYR A 20 20.76 -32.11 -2.52
CA TYR A 20 19.80 -32.31 -3.62
C TYR A 20 18.38 -31.95 -3.21
N LEU A 21 17.92 -32.33 -2.01
CA LEU A 21 16.60 -31.97 -1.48
C LEU A 21 16.44 -30.46 -1.35
N LEU A 22 17.43 -29.77 -0.77
CA LEU A 22 17.45 -28.31 -0.67
C LEU A 22 17.41 -27.65 -2.06
N LEU A 23 18.19 -28.15 -3.03
CA LEU A 23 18.20 -27.61 -4.40
C LEU A 23 16.86 -27.86 -5.12
N HIS A 24 16.25 -29.03 -4.93
CA HIS A 24 14.96 -29.39 -5.51
C HIS A 24 13.80 -28.60 -4.87
N GLU A 25 13.83 -28.38 -3.55
CA GLU A 25 12.83 -27.57 -2.86
C GLU A 25 12.98 -26.09 -3.22
N ALA A 26 14.21 -25.57 -3.33
CA ALA A 26 14.47 -24.24 -3.86
C ALA A 26 13.91 -24.10 -5.29
N LEU A 27 14.26 -25.00 -6.21
CA LEU A 27 13.73 -25.01 -7.58
C LEU A 27 12.19 -25.03 -7.60
N LYS A 28 11.57 -25.84 -6.75
CA LYS A 28 10.10 -25.93 -6.64
C LYS A 28 9.48 -24.63 -6.12
N ARG A 29 10.11 -23.95 -5.17
CA ARG A 29 9.70 -22.60 -4.71
C ARG A 29 9.87 -21.56 -5.84
N THR A 30 10.96 -21.63 -6.61
CA THR A 30 11.17 -20.74 -7.78
C THR A 30 10.11 -20.95 -8.85
N GLN A 31 9.77 -22.20 -9.19
CA GLN A 31 8.70 -22.52 -10.16
C GLN A 31 7.33 -22.05 -9.69
N VAL A 32 7.00 -22.18 -8.39
CA VAL A 32 5.75 -21.62 -7.85
C VAL A 32 5.74 -20.09 -7.95
N GLY A 33 6.86 -19.42 -7.65
CA GLY A 33 7.01 -17.98 -7.83
C GLY A 33 6.90 -17.52 -9.29
N GLU A 34 7.48 -18.28 -10.23
CA GLU A 34 7.39 -18.05 -11.68
C GLU A 34 5.93 -18.17 -12.18
N ILE A 35 5.21 -19.20 -11.74
CA ILE A 35 3.78 -19.38 -12.03
C ILE A 35 2.95 -18.23 -11.47
N GLN A 36 3.23 -17.81 -10.23
CA GLN A 36 2.56 -16.67 -9.59
C GLN A 36 2.78 -15.38 -10.39
N LEU A 37 4.04 -15.05 -10.73
CA LEU A 37 4.40 -13.88 -11.52
C LEU A 37 3.82 -13.91 -12.94
N LEU A 38 3.71 -15.09 -13.58
CA LEU A 38 3.02 -15.26 -14.86
C LEU A 38 1.50 -15.07 -14.76
N GLN A 39 0.90 -15.38 -13.61
CA GLN A 39 -0.53 -15.19 -13.36
C GLN A 39 -0.84 -13.72 -13.04
N ASP A 40 0.02 -13.06 -12.27
CA ASP A 40 -0.05 -11.62 -12.00
C ASP A 40 0.21 -10.80 -13.27
N ALA A 41 1.19 -11.19 -14.10
CA ALA A 41 1.42 -10.55 -15.40
C ALA A 41 0.19 -10.67 -16.33
N LYS A 42 -0.54 -11.79 -16.30
CA LYS A 42 -1.79 -11.96 -17.05
C LYS A 42 -2.92 -11.09 -16.52
N SER A 43 -3.09 -10.98 -15.20
CA SER A 43 -4.14 -10.12 -14.62
C SER A 43 -3.86 -8.64 -14.89
N PHE A 44 -2.62 -8.18 -14.77
CA PHE A 44 -2.22 -6.82 -15.15
C PHE A 44 -2.38 -6.56 -16.65
N THR A 45 -2.08 -7.54 -17.52
CA THR A 45 -2.29 -7.38 -18.97
C THR A 45 -3.79 -7.25 -19.29
N ALA A 46 -4.64 -8.11 -18.73
CA ALA A 46 -6.10 -8.04 -18.91
C ALA A 46 -6.70 -6.74 -18.39
N GLU A 47 -6.20 -6.21 -17.27
CA GLU A 47 -6.61 -4.92 -16.71
C GLU A 47 -6.15 -3.74 -17.57
N VAL A 48 -4.94 -3.81 -18.16
CA VAL A 48 -4.48 -2.82 -19.16
C VAL A 48 -5.32 -2.90 -20.43
N GLU A 49 -5.72 -4.09 -20.89
CA GLU A 49 -6.65 -4.26 -22.02
C GLU A 49 -8.03 -3.65 -21.71
N ARG A 50 -8.55 -3.85 -20.50
CA ARG A 50 -9.81 -3.24 -20.03
C ARG A 50 -9.72 -1.72 -20.01
N GLN A 51 -8.65 -1.17 -19.41
CA GLN A 51 -8.41 0.28 -19.37
C GLN A 51 -8.21 0.87 -20.77
N ARG A 52 -7.57 0.15 -21.70
CA ARG A 52 -7.47 0.53 -23.12
C ARG A 52 -8.84 0.59 -23.79
N GLN A 53 -9.70 -0.41 -23.58
CA GLN A 53 -11.06 -0.40 -24.12
C GLN A 53 -11.95 0.69 -23.49
N GLU A 54 -11.71 1.06 -22.24
CA GLU A 54 -12.40 2.18 -21.58
C GLU A 54 -11.91 3.55 -22.08
N LEU A 55 -10.60 3.69 -22.34
CA LEU A 55 -10.03 4.84 -23.04
C LEU A 55 -10.53 4.95 -24.48
N GLU A 56 -10.59 3.84 -25.22
CA GLU A 56 -11.06 3.83 -26.61
C GLU A 56 -12.55 4.19 -26.72
N LYS A 57 -13.38 3.78 -25.74
CA LYS A 57 -14.78 4.27 -25.60
C LYS A 57 -14.86 5.74 -25.22
N ALA A 58 -13.87 6.28 -24.50
CA ALA A 58 -13.80 7.70 -24.12
C ALA A 58 -13.22 8.59 -25.25
N ASP A 59 -12.36 8.07 -26.11
CA ASP A 59 -11.93 8.74 -27.35
C ASP A 59 -13.01 8.65 -28.45
N GLN A 60 -13.92 7.66 -28.37
CA GLN A 60 -15.17 7.59 -29.15
C GLN A 60 -16.29 8.50 -28.62
N PHE A 61 -15.97 9.51 -27.78
CA PHE A 61 -16.97 10.49 -27.35
C PHE A 61 -17.51 11.28 -28.56
N PRO A 62 -18.82 11.51 -28.70
CA PRO A 62 -19.34 12.14 -29.92
C PRO A 62 -18.90 13.60 -30.08
N ASP A 63 -18.09 13.87 -31.11
CA ASP A 63 -17.89 15.21 -31.70
C ASP A 63 -19.16 15.76 -32.40
N SER A 64 -20.30 15.06 -32.28
CA SER A 64 -21.55 15.45 -32.91
C SER A 64 -22.15 16.71 -32.28
N SER A 65 -22.91 17.45 -33.10
CA SER A 65 -23.47 18.77 -32.78
C SER A 65 -24.36 18.82 -31.53
N ASP A 66 -24.78 17.66 -31.02
CA ASP A 66 -25.96 17.47 -30.19
C ASP A 66 -25.69 17.46 -28.67
N THR A 67 -24.47 17.82 -28.26
CA THR A 67 -24.07 17.93 -26.85
C THR A 67 -24.87 19.00 -26.08
N GLU A 68 -25.04 18.80 -24.77
CA GLU A 68 -25.75 19.76 -23.90
C GLU A 68 -25.11 21.15 -23.92
N VAL A 69 -23.79 21.23 -24.06
CA VAL A 69 -23.05 22.50 -24.16
C VAL A 69 -23.42 23.26 -25.44
N ASN A 70 -23.60 22.57 -26.56
CA ASN A 70 -24.08 23.21 -27.81
C ASN A 70 -25.56 23.62 -27.69
N LYS A 71 -26.41 22.78 -27.08
CA LYS A 71 -27.82 23.11 -26.80
C LYS A 71 -27.95 24.35 -25.91
N LEU A 72 -27.17 24.43 -24.82
CA LEU A 72 -27.09 25.61 -23.95
C LEU A 72 -26.53 26.83 -24.69
N ARG A 73 -25.56 26.67 -25.59
CA ARG A 73 -25.02 27.77 -26.41
C ARG A 73 -26.05 28.30 -27.42
N GLN A 74 -26.85 27.42 -28.02
CA GLN A 74 -27.95 27.79 -28.91
C GLN A 74 -29.08 28.49 -28.14
N GLN A 75 -29.46 27.97 -26.97
CA GLN A 75 -30.43 28.61 -26.07
C GLN A 75 -29.95 29.97 -25.55
N LEU A 76 -28.65 30.11 -25.25
CA LEU A 76 -28.07 31.40 -24.85
C LEU A 76 -28.13 32.42 -25.98
N LEU A 77 -27.87 32.02 -27.22
CA LEU A 77 -28.03 32.88 -28.39
C LEU A 77 -29.49 33.28 -28.62
N LEU A 78 -30.44 32.33 -28.49
CA LEU A 78 -31.87 32.61 -28.58
C LEU A 78 -32.32 33.60 -27.51
N CYS A 79 -32.04 33.33 -26.23
CA CYS A 79 -32.39 34.25 -25.15
C CYS A 79 -31.65 35.59 -25.22
N GLN A 80 -30.48 35.67 -25.86
CA GLN A 80 -29.82 36.95 -26.13
C GLN A 80 -30.48 37.71 -27.28
N ASN A 81 -30.99 37.03 -28.31
CA ASN A 81 -31.79 37.66 -29.36
C ASN A 81 -33.15 38.15 -28.82
N GLU A 82 -33.82 37.37 -27.96
CA GLU A 82 -35.04 37.78 -27.23
C GLU A 82 -34.79 39.01 -26.34
N LEU A 83 -33.64 39.04 -25.66
CA LEU A 83 -33.20 40.15 -24.81
C LEU A 83 -32.94 41.41 -25.67
N ASN A 84 -32.19 41.29 -26.77
CA ASN A 84 -31.95 42.40 -27.69
C ASN A 84 -33.28 42.94 -28.28
N GLN A 85 -34.18 42.05 -28.73
CA GLN A 85 -35.49 42.46 -29.26
C GLN A 85 -36.37 43.14 -28.20
N THR A 86 -36.33 42.71 -26.94
CA THR A 86 -37.05 43.40 -25.86
C THR A 86 -36.39 44.72 -25.47
N GLU A 87 -35.05 44.84 -25.51
CA GLU A 87 -34.35 46.13 -25.34
C GLU A 87 -34.64 47.11 -26.49
N GLU A 88 -34.75 46.65 -27.74
CA GLU A 88 -35.18 47.46 -28.89
C GLU A 88 -36.63 47.92 -28.76
N ARG A 89 -37.57 47.04 -28.39
CA ARG A 89 -38.99 47.40 -28.19
C ARG A 89 -39.17 48.37 -27.03
N ILE A 90 -38.50 48.14 -25.90
CA ILE A 90 -38.46 49.08 -24.77
C ILE A 90 -37.83 50.41 -25.20
N SER A 91 -36.81 50.42 -26.06
CA SER A 91 -36.23 51.66 -26.59
C SER A 91 -37.23 52.40 -27.48
N GLN A 92 -37.96 51.71 -28.34
CA GLN A 92 -39.04 52.29 -29.17
C GLN A 92 -40.19 52.84 -28.30
N GLN A 93 -40.61 52.09 -27.28
CA GLN A 93 -41.61 52.56 -26.31
C GLN A 93 -41.09 53.70 -25.42
N GLN A 94 -39.81 53.73 -25.07
CA GLN A 94 -39.18 54.86 -24.37
C GLN A 94 -39.14 56.09 -25.26
N HIS A 95 -38.73 55.97 -26.53
CA HIS A 95 -38.82 57.08 -27.49
C HIS A 95 -40.25 57.54 -27.71
N ARG A 96 -41.23 56.62 -27.75
CA ARG A 96 -42.66 56.98 -27.83
C ARG A 96 -43.17 57.67 -26.57
N THR A 97 -42.71 57.22 -25.40
CA THR A 97 -43.02 57.82 -24.09
C THR A 97 -42.40 59.20 -23.97
N ILE A 98 -41.14 59.37 -24.37
CA ILE A 98 -40.45 60.67 -24.44
C ILE A 98 -41.17 61.58 -25.42
N TYR A 99 -41.53 61.11 -26.61
CA TYR A 99 -42.30 61.90 -27.58
C TYR A 99 -43.66 62.36 -27.00
N LEU A 100 -44.43 61.46 -26.38
CA LEU A 100 -45.71 61.82 -25.74
C LEU A 100 -45.52 62.72 -24.51
N GLN A 101 -44.43 62.53 -23.75
CA GLN A 101 -44.03 63.42 -22.65
C GLN A 101 -43.51 64.77 -23.15
N GLU A 102 -42.95 64.85 -24.36
CA GLU A 102 -42.51 66.08 -25.00
C GLU A 102 -43.67 66.81 -25.66
N GLU A 103 -44.66 66.14 -26.25
CA GLU A 103 -45.95 66.74 -26.61
C GLU A 103 -46.64 67.30 -25.36
N LEU A 104 -46.81 66.48 -24.31
CA LEU A 104 -47.34 66.93 -23.01
C LEU A 104 -46.47 68.01 -22.35
N SER A 105 -45.15 67.99 -22.57
CA SER A 105 -44.24 69.01 -22.04
C SER A 105 -44.28 70.28 -22.88
N MET A 106 -44.55 70.26 -24.18
CA MET A 106 -44.74 71.45 -25.01
C MET A 106 -46.07 72.11 -24.65
N PHE A 107 -47.16 71.34 -24.57
CA PHE A 107 -48.44 71.80 -24.00
C PHE A 107 -48.34 72.29 -22.53
N LYS A 108 -47.24 72.02 -21.83
CA LYS A 108 -46.89 72.55 -20.50
C LYS A 108 -45.72 73.55 -20.49
N LYS A 109 -45.04 73.78 -21.62
CA LYS A 109 -43.83 74.61 -21.77
C LYS A 109 -43.89 75.52 -22.97
N ASP A 110 -45.05 76.03 -23.31
CA ASP A 110 -45.02 77.32 -23.99
C ASP A 110 -44.41 78.35 -22.96
N PHE A 111 -42.98 78.35 -22.88
CA PHE A 111 -41.91 78.78 -21.83
C PHE A 111 -40.24 78.78 -21.84
N GLU A 112 -39.28 77.99 -22.48
CA GLU A 112 -37.94 77.42 -21.86
C GLU A 112 -36.34 77.93 -21.88
N ARG A 113 -35.21 77.18 -22.31
CA ARG A 113 -33.77 76.94 -21.67
C ARG A 113 -32.28 77.15 -22.36
N LEU A 114 -31.04 77.03 -21.69
CA LEU A 114 -29.56 77.34 -22.17
C LEU A 114 -28.17 76.67 -21.53
N PRO A 115 -26.89 76.62 -22.15
CA PRO A 115 -25.50 76.03 -21.62
C PRO A 115 -23.98 76.54 -22.06
N LYS A 116 -22.73 76.07 -21.55
CA LYS A 116 -21.22 76.28 -22.06
C LYS A 116 -19.87 75.62 -21.36
N ALA A 117 -18.53 75.76 -21.82
CA ALA A 117 -17.18 75.11 -21.32
C ALA A 117 -15.65 75.65 -21.71
N ALA A 118 -14.40 75.07 -21.35
CA ALA A 118 -12.91 75.55 -21.57
C ALA A 118 -11.58 74.54 -21.50
N LEU A 119 -10.20 74.91 -21.68
CA LEU A 119 -8.89 74.03 -21.82
C LEU A 119 -7.32 74.62 -21.82
N ASP A 120 -6.12 73.88 -21.63
CA ASP A 120 -4.59 74.30 -21.51
C ASP A 120 -3.28 73.30 -21.80
N LEU A 121 -1.90 73.70 -21.81
CA LEU A 121 -0.48 73.01 -21.44
C LEU A 121 0.98 72.94 -22.29
N VAL A 122 2.25 73.07 -21.66
CA VAL A 122 3.68 72.33 -21.68
C VAL A 122 5.07 72.46 -22.61
N GLN A 123 6.41 72.32 -22.08
CA GLN A 123 7.79 71.63 -22.55
C GLN A 123 9.34 72.22 -22.82
N LEU A 124 10.51 71.40 -22.72
CA LEU A 124 12.01 71.33 -23.32
C LEU A 124 13.41 72.00 -22.75
N HIS A 125 14.81 71.82 -23.03
CA HIS A 125 15.97 70.90 -23.62
C HIS A 125 17.59 71.28 -23.40
N THR A 126 18.75 70.55 -23.79
CA THR A 126 20.32 70.77 -23.50
C THR A 126 21.58 70.20 -24.45
N VAL A 127 22.97 70.18 -24.12
CA VAL A 127 24.24 69.43 -24.78
C VAL A 127 25.87 69.78 -24.54
N PRO A 128 27.00 69.31 -25.29
CA PRO A 128 28.51 68.97 -24.88
C PRO A 128 29.92 69.20 -25.78
N GLY A 129 31.24 68.73 -25.47
CA GLY A 129 32.63 68.87 -26.24
C GLY A 129 34.10 68.16 -25.86
N GLN A 130 35.34 68.27 -26.56
CA GLN A 130 36.76 67.56 -26.34
C GLN A 130 38.23 67.99 -27.04
N LEU A 131 39.52 67.38 -26.87
CA LEU A 131 40.97 67.75 -27.42
C LEU A 131 42.37 66.82 -27.29
N ALA A 132 43.60 66.98 -27.99
CA ALA A 132 45.02 66.22 -27.87
C ALA A 132 46.45 66.65 -28.63
N LYS A 133 47.77 66.09 -28.46
CA LYS A 133 49.17 66.33 -29.22
C LYS A 133 50.66 65.60 -28.97
N ASP A 134 51.79 65.85 -29.79
CA ASP A 134 53.38 65.79 -29.84
C ASP A 134 54.51 64.62 -29.95
N ILE A 135 54.31 63.32 -29.70
CA ILE A 135 55.41 62.35 -29.30
C ILE A 135 56.42 61.78 -30.38
N GLN A 136 56.27 62.03 -31.68
CA GLN A 136 56.71 61.07 -32.72
C GLN A 136 58.23 60.90 -33.04
N LYS A 137 59.10 61.90 -32.85
CA LYS A 137 60.46 61.88 -33.46
C LYS A 137 61.50 61.02 -32.73
N LEU A 138 61.42 60.91 -31.40
CA LEU A 138 62.38 60.16 -30.57
C LEU A 138 62.44 58.67 -30.93
N ASN A 139 61.31 58.12 -31.38
CA ASN A 139 61.13 56.69 -31.64
C ASN A 139 62.09 56.11 -32.70
N ARG A 140 62.54 56.89 -33.70
CA ARG A 140 63.19 56.30 -34.89
C ARG A 140 64.59 55.71 -34.67
N LYS A 141 65.40 56.25 -33.75
CA LYS A 141 66.73 55.66 -33.43
C LYS A 141 66.61 54.48 -32.47
N ARG A 142 65.68 54.55 -31.52
CA ARG A 142 65.32 53.46 -30.58
C ARG A 142 65.03 52.16 -31.35
N ASN A 143 64.15 52.26 -32.36
CA ASN A 143 63.65 51.14 -33.17
C ASN A 143 64.71 50.32 -33.94
N ASN A 144 65.98 50.74 -34.04
CA ASN A 144 67.03 49.98 -34.72
C ASN A 144 67.90 49.16 -33.75
N LEU A 145 68.27 49.71 -32.59
CA LEU A 145 68.96 48.94 -31.54
C LEU A 145 68.02 47.92 -30.88
N GLU A 146 66.72 48.22 -30.83
CA GLU A 146 65.70 47.25 -30.40
C GLU A 146 65.69 45.97 -31.26
N LYS A 147 66.00 46.04 -32.56
CA LYS A 147 65.95 44.87 -33.46
C LYS A 147 67.05 43.84 -33.18
N ALA A 148 68.30 44.28 -33.13
CA ALA A 148 69.43 43.37 -32.86
C ALA A 148 69.35 42.77 -31.44
N LYS A 149 68.80 43.52 -30.47
CA LYS A 149 68.47 42.97 -29.16
C LYS A 149 67.35 41.93 -29.25
N ALA A 150 66.26 42.24 -29.97
CA ALA A 150 65.11 41.36 -30.11
C ALA A 150 65.44 40.02 -30.80
N GLU A 151 66.40 39.97 -31.72
CA GLU A 151 66.83 38.72 -32.37
C GLU A 151 67.56 37.78 -31.39
N ILE A 152 68.43 38.31 -30.52
CA ILE A 152 69.10 37.51 -29.48
C ILE A 152 68.10 37.16 -28.36
N ASP A 153 67.27 38.13 -27.91
CA ASP A 153 66.19 37.87 -26.95
C ASP A 153 65.27 36.76 -27.47
N ALA A 154 64.94 36.74 -28.77
CA ALA A 154 64.09 35.71 -29.37
C ALA A 154 64.71 34.31 -29.32
N GLN A 155 65.99 34.17 -29.68
CA GLN A 155 66.70 32.88 -29.60
C GLN A 155 66.82 32.38 -28.15
N CYS A 156 67.10 33.27 -27.19
CA CYS A 156 67.09 32.92 -25.78
C CYS A 156 65.70 32.50 -25.29
N ASN A 157 64.64 33.23 -25.68
CA ASN A 157 63.26 32.90 -25.31
C ASN A 157 62.76 31.59 -25.95
N GLU A 158 63.20 31.25 -27.16
CA GLU A 158 62.87 29.98 -27.82
C GLU A 158 63.47 28.78 -27.07
N LEU A 159 64.76 28.86 -26.71
CA LEU A 159 65.43 27.85 -25.89
C LEU A 159 64.82 27.75 -24.48
N LEU A 160 64.49 28.87 -23.84
CA LEU A 160 63.87 28.91 -22.52
C LEU A 160 62.44 28.32 -22.56
N GLY A 161 61.69 28.58 -23.63
CA GLY A 161 60.39 27.97 -23.91
C GLY A 161 60.48 26.45 -24.15
N LEU A 162 61.51 25.96 -24.83
CA LEU A 162 61.76 24.52 -24.99
C LEU A 162 62.10 23.84 -23.67
N VAL A 163 62.93 24.47 -22.82
CA VAL A 163 63.22 23.97 -21.47
C VAL A 163 61.94 23.91 -20.64
N GLN A 164 61.15 24.98 -20.58
CA GLN A 164 59.87 24.99 -19.87
C GLN A 164 58.87 23.94 -20.41
N GLN A 165 58.85 23.67 -21.71
CA GLN A 165 58.03 22.58 -22.28
C GLN A 165 58.49 21.19 -21.82
N ILE A 166 59.79 20.99 -21.58
CA ILE A 166 60.33 19.73 -21.05
C ILE A 166 60.05 19.63 -19.56
N GLU A 167 60.32 20.67 -18.78
CA GLU A 167 60.04 20.73 -17.33
C GLU A 167 58.55 20.47 -17.03
N ASN A 168 57.65 21.09 -17.78
CA ASN A 168 56.21 20.86 -17.63
C ASN A 168 55.81 19.40 -17.99
N LYS A 169 56.42 18.80 -19.02
CA LYS A 169 56.18 17.38 -19.36
C LYS A 169 56.70 16.44 -18.28
N CYS A 170 57.88 16.70 -17.72
CA CYS A 170 58.42 15.94 -16.59
C CYS A 170 57.49 16.03 -15.38
N ARG A 171 57.03 17.23 -15.01
CA ARG A 171 56.07 17.42 -13.92
C ARG A 171 54.76 16.66 -14.17
N MET A 172 54.18 16.76 -15.37
CA MET A 172 52.94 16.02 -15.70
C MET A 172 53.12 14.51 -15.53
N VAL A 173 54.25 13.94 -15.96
CA VAL A 173 54.55 12.50 -15.79
C VAL A 173 54.79 12.14 -14.32
N GLU A 174 55.35 13.05 -13.51
CA GLU A 174 55.48 12.87 -12.06
C GLU A 174 54.12 12.92 -11.35
N ASP A 175 53.24 13.86 -11.71
CA ASP A 175 51.88 13.98 -11.19
C ASP A 175 51.01 12.76 -11.58
N GLU A 176 51.07 12.33 -12.84
CA GLU A 176 50.40 11.11 -13.35
C GLU A 176 50.88 9.86 -12.59
N LYS A 177 52.20 9.73 -12.38
CA LYS A 177 52.79 8.65 -11.59
C LYS A 177 52.30 8.67 -10.13
N MET A 178 52.23 9.84 -9.51
CA MET A 178 51.76 9.99 -8.12
C MET A 178 50.30 9.56 -7.98
N GLU A 179 49.42 9.95 -8.91
CA GLU A 179 48.01 9.55 -8.88
C GLU A 179 47.83 8.05 -9.16
N VAL A 180 48.60 7.46 -10.09
CA VAL A 180 48.59 5.99 -10.33
C VAL A 180 49.09 5.20 -9.11
N MET A 181 50.09 5.68 -8.37
CA MET A 181 50.50 5.05 -7.11
C MET A 181 49.40 5.15 -6.05
N LYS A 182 48.74 6.30 -5.94
CA LYS A 182 47.60 6.51 -5.03
C LYS A 182 46.42 5.60 -5.38
N GLU A 183 46.05 5.50 -6.66
CA GLU A 183 45.03 4.54 -7.11
C GLU A 183 45.39 3.08 -6.76
N LEU A 184 46.66 2.70 -6.89
CA LEU A 184 47.14 1.35 -6.56
C LEU A 184 46.99 1.03 -5.06
N ASP A 185 47.34 1.97 -4.18
CA ASP A 185 47.20 1.78 -2.74
C ASP A 185 45.73 1.88 -2.26
N GLU A 186 44.91 2.69 -2.93
CA GLU A 186 43.44 2.63 -2.79
C GLU A 186 42.90 1.25 -3.24
N LYS A 187 43.37 0.68 -4.36
CA LYS A 187 42.95 -0.68 -4.77
C LYS A 187 43.39 -1.73 -3.75
N ARG A 188 44.62 -1.67 -3.24
CA ARG A 188 45.15 -2.59 -2.20
C ARG A 188 44.29 -2.56 -0.94
N THR A 189 44.04 -1.37 -0.38
CA THR A 189 43.20 -1.25 0.83
C THR A 189 41.76 -1.71 0.61
N THR A 190 41.20 -1.54 -0.60
CA THR A 190 39.90 -2.17 -0.92
C THR A 190 39.97 -3.69 -1.05
N LEU A 191 41.06 -4.26 -1.57
CA LEU A 191 41.27 -5.70 -1.65
C LEU A 191 41.37 -6.33 -0.25
N ASP A 192 42.19 -5.76 0.63
CA ASP A 192 42.35 -6.21 2.02
C ASP A 192 41.00 -6.19 2.76
N SER A 193 40.20 -5.13 2.57
CA SER A 193 38.84 -5.04 3.12
C SER A 193 37.91 -6.11 2.58
N LYS A 194 38.02 -6.49 1.29
CA LYS A 194 37.21 -7.55 0.69
C LYS A 194 37.64 -8.94 1.14
N GLU A 195 38.92 -9.18 1.36
CA GLU A 195 39.41 -10.43 1.94
C GLU A 195 38.94 -10.58 3.40
N GLN A 196 39.01 -9.51 4.20
CA GLN A 196 38.47 -9.52 5.56
C GLN A 196 36.96 -9.81 5.58
N ASP A 197 36.16 -9.21 4.69
CA ASP A 197 34.72 -9.47 4.62
C ASP A 197 34.40 -10.87 4.08
N TYR A 198 35.18 -11.39 3.13
CA TYR A 198 35.09 -12.79 2.68
C TYR A 198 35.34 -13.77 3.84
N ASN A 199 36.42 -13.58 4.61
CA ASN A 199 36.75 -14.42 5.76
C ASN A 199 35.68 -14.36 6.87
N GLN A 200 35.02 -13.22 7.06
CA GLN A 200 33.86 -13.12 7.94
C GLN A 200 32.64 -13.89 7.41
N LEU A 201 32.34 -13.79 6.11
CA LEU A 201 31.24 -14.51 5.46
C LEU A 201 31.43 -16.03 5.50
N VAL A 202 32.68 -16.52 5.32
CA VAL A 202 33.04 -17.94 5.51
C VAL A 202 32.72 -18.37 6.94
N LYS A 203 33.20 -17.63 7.96
CA LYS A 203 32.96 -17.96 9.36
C LYS A 203 31.46 -17.93 9.75
N ILE A 204 30.69 -16.98 9.22
CA ILE A 204 29.23 -16.93 9.41
C ILE A 204 28.56 -18.16 8.76
N THR A 205 29.03 -18.57 7.58
CA THR A 205 28.53 -19.76 6.88
C THR A 205 28.89 -21.07 7.61
N GLU A 206 30.02 -21.11 8.30
CA GLU A 206 30.43 -22.25 9.13
C GLU A 206 29.58 -22.37 10.39
N MET A 207 29.43 -21.29 11.17
CA MET A 207 28.50 -21.24 12.31
C MET A 207 27.05 -21.54 11.87
N GLY A 208 26.67 -21.14 10.65
CA GLY A 208 25.37 -21.50 10.05
C GLY A 208 25.17 -23.01 9.88
N LYS A 209 26.18 -23.74 9.39
CA LYS A 209 26.14 -25.20 9.26
C LYS A 209 26.11 -25.91 10.61
N GLU A 210 26.85 -25.40 11.61
CA GLU A 210 26.83 -25.93 12.97
C GLU A 210 25.43 -25.78 13.60
N ASN A 211 24.83 -24.60 13.49
CA ASN A 211 23.46 -24.36 13.94
C ASN A 211 22.42 -25.22 13.19
N GLU A 212 22.56 -25.40 11.87
CA GLU A 212 21.69 -26.31 11.11
C GLU A 212 21.84 -27.76 11.61
N SER A 213 23.05 -28.21 11.92
CA SER A 213 23.31 -29.55 12.46
C SER A 213 22.69 -29.75 13.85
N VAL A 214 22.68 -28.73 14.71
CA VAL A 214 22.00 -28.77 16.01
C VAL A 214 20.48 -28.85 15.82
N LEU A 215 19.90 -27.96 15.01
CA LEU A 215 18.45 -27.93 14.73
C LEU A 215 17.94 -29.22 14.06
N MET A 216 18.76 -29.86 13.21
CA MET A 216 18.45 -31.19 12.66
C MET A 216 18.41 -32.29 13.74
N GLY A 217 19.28 -32.20 14.76
CA GLY A 217 19.26 -33.08 15.92
C GLY A 217 18.02 -32.88 16.79
N GLU A 218 17.67 -31.63 17.09
CA GLU A 218 16.45 -31.28 17.82
C GLU A 218 15.20 -31.76 17.07
N ARG A 219 15.12 -31.53 15.75
CA ARG A 219 14.00 -32.03 14.93
C ARG A 219 13.89 -33.55 14.98
N ALA A 220 15.01 -34.28 14.92
CA ALA A 220 15.00 -35.74 15.03
C ALA A 220 14.49 -36.24 16.39
N SER A 221 14.78 -35.52 17.48
CA SER A 221 14.21 -35.79 18.81
C SER A 221 12.70 -35.51 18.85
N LEU A 222 12.26 -34.36 18.33
CA LEU A 222 10.84 -34.00 18.24
C LEU A 222 10.06 -34.99 17.36
N ASP A 223 10.63 -35.45 16.24
CA ASP A 223 10.05 -36.50 15.39
C ASP A 223 9.91 -37.83 16.14
N MET A 224 10.80 -38.16 17.09
CA MET A 224 10.64 -39.33 17.97
C MET A 224 9.53 -39.12 19.01
N HIS A 225 9.48 -37.97 19.69
CA HIS A 225 8.43 -37.63 20.66
C HIS A 225 7.05 -37.61 20.01
N LEU A 226 6.92 -37.04 18.80
CA LEU A 226 5.68 -37.00 18.05
C LEU A 226 5.19 -38.40 17.64
N ARG A 227 6.10 -39.32 17.27
CA ARG A 227 5.75 -40.72 17.03
C ARG A 227 5.30 -41.46 18.30
N TYR A 228 5.95 -41.19 19.43
CA TYR A 228 5.53 -41.73 20.74
C TYR A 228 4.10 -41.28 21.09
N ILE A 229 3.83 -39.97 21.03
CA ILE A 229 2.50 -39.38 21.29
C ILE A 229 1.45 -39.92 20.30
N GLN A 230 1.80 -40.16 19.03
CA GLN A 230 0.91 -40.81 18.06
C GLN A 230 0.57 -42.25 18.46
N THR A 231 1.54 -43.04 18.94
CA THR A 231 1.28 -44.40 19.42
C THR A 231 0.43 -44.42 20.70
N GLU A 232 0.69 -43.52 21.63
CA GLU A 232 -0.10 -43.36 22.86
C GLU A 232 -1.55 -42.93 22.54
N LYS A 233 -1.73 -41.92 21.68
CA LYS A 233 -3.05 -41.49 21.18
C LYS A 233 -3.82 -42.65 20.54
N LYS A 234 -3.15 -43.54 19.81
CA LYS A 234 -3.79 -44.73 19.22
C LYS A 234 -4.26 -45.69 20.33
N ILE A 235 -3.40 -46.03 21.29
CA ILE A 235 -3.74 -46.92 22.42
C ILE A 235 -4.93 -46.36 23.22
N LEU A 236 -4.95 -45.05 23.49
CA LEU A 236 -6.06 -44.38 24.15
C LEU A 236 -7.34 -44.40 23.30
N SER A 237 -7.24 -44.16 21.99
CA SER A 237 -8.38 -44.24 21.05
C SER A 237 -8.99 -45.65 21.02
N ASP A 238 -8.16 -46.69 20.89
CA ASP A 238 -8.61 -48.09 20.90
C ASP A 238 -9.26 -48.44 22.25
N THR A 239 -8.71 -47.94 23.37
CA THR A 239 -9.30 -48.07 24.71
C THR A 239 -10.66 -47.39 24.84
N VAL A 240 -10.82 -46.18 24.30
CA VAL A 240 -12.12 -45.47 24.26
C VAL A 240 -13.15 -46.23 23.44
N VAL A 241 -12.77 -46.83 22.31
CA VAL A 241 -13.66 -47.68 21.50
C VAL A 241 -14.11 -48.93 22.27
N VAL A 242 -13.24 -49.54 23.08
CA VAL A 242 -13.62 -50.65 23.98
C VAL A 242 -14.62 -50.16 25.05
N LYS A 243 -14.33 -49.04 25.74
CA LYS A 243 -15.21 -48.49 26.78
C LYS A 243 -16.58 -48.04 26.23
N GLN A 244 -16.62 -47.51 25.01
CA GLN A 244 -17.88 -47.20 24.31
C GLN A 244 -18.71 -48.47 24.05
N ARG A 245 -18.08 -49.57 23.61
CA ARG A 245 -18.75 -50.85 23.39
C ARG A 245 -19.28 -51.48 24.69
N GLU A 246 -18.60 -51.27 25.82
CA GLU A 246 -19.09 -51.66 27.14
C GLU A 246 -20.30 -50.81 27.55
N ARG A 247 -20.20 -49.47 27.48
CA ARG A 247 -21.30 -48.53 27.74
C ARG A 247 -22.55 -48.87 26.91
N ASP A 248 -22.38 -49.17 25.63
CA ASP A 248 -23.47 -49.49 24.70
C ASP A 248 -24.08 -50.87 24.91
N ARG A 249 -23.41 -51.77 25.66
CA ARG A 249 -24.02 -53.02 26.16
C ARG A 249 -24.89 -52.73 27.37
N GLU A 250 -24.39 -51.95 28.33
CA GLU A 250 -25.15 -51.58 29.54
C GLU A 250 -26.38 -50.73 29.20
N LEU A 251 -26.26 -49.75 28.30
CA LEU A 251 -27.39 -48.94 27.83
C LEU A 251 -28.53 -49.77 27.22
N ARG A 252 -28.22 -50.90 26.57
CA ARG A 252 -29.26 -51.83 26.06
C ARG A 252 -29.95 -52.58 27.20
N LYS A 253 -29.25 -52.91 28.29
CA LYS A 253 -29.87 -53.48 29.50
C LYS A 253 -30.80 -52.46 30.16
N THR A 254 -30.35 -51.21 30.32
CA THR A 254 -31.15 -50.12 30.89
C THR A 254 -32.40 -49.86 30.05
N LYS A 255 -32.29 -49.71 28.73
CA LYS A 255 -33.45 -49.53 27.84
C LYS A 255 -34.43 -50.71 27.85
N LYS A 256 -33.97 -51.94 28.14
CA LYS A 256 -34.86 -53.09 28.37
C LYS A 256 -35.63 -52.96 29.70
N LYS A 257 -35.02 -52.40 30.74
CA LYS A 257 -35.67 -52.09 32.03
C LYS A 257 -36.63 -50.91 31.95
N GLU A 258 -36.26 -49.84 31.24
CA GLU A 258 -37.15 -48.68 30.99
C GLU A 258 -38.45 -49.10 30.31
N LYS A 259 -38.39 -49.97 29.28
CA LYS A 259 -39.60 -50.50 28.62
C LYS A 259 -40.47 -51.35 29.56
N GLN A 260 -39.86 -52.09 30.49
CA GLN A 260 -40.61 -52.84 31.52
C GLN A 260 -41.27 -51.88 32.52
N LEU A 261 -40.60 -50.80 32.92
CA LEU A 261 -41.16 -49.77 33.79
C LEU A 261 -42.32 -49.02 33.13
N LYS A 262 -42.18 -48.58 31.87
CA LYS A 262 -43.27 -47.90 31.15
C LYS A 262 -44.51 -48.79 31.04
N SER A 263 -44.34 -50.09 30.74
CA SER A 263 -45.47 -51.02 30.69
C SER A 263 -46.23 -51.14 32.02
N ALA A 264 -45.59 -50.87 33.16
CA ALA A 264 -46.26 -50.81 34.47
C ALA A 264 -46.90 -49.44 34.75
N MET A 265 -46.30 -48.35 34.25
CA MET A 265 -46.88 -46.99 34.33
C MET A 265 -48.14 -46.84 33.48
N ASP A 266 -48.16 -47.39 32.26
CA ASP A 266 -49.34 -47.33 31.38
C ASP A 266 -50.54 -48.09 32.00
N ILE A 267 -50.28 -49.13 32.80
CA ILE A 267 -51.31 -49.85 33.60
C ILE A 267 -51.83 -49.00 34.76
N LEU A 268 -50.97 -48.21 35.41
CA LEU A 268 -51.37 -47.32 36.51
C LEU A 268 -52.25 -46.16 36.02
N ALA A 269 -51.84 -45.49 34.93
CA ALA A 269 -52.57 -44.35 34.37
C ALA A 269 -54.01 -44.70 33.92
N TYR A 270 -54.23 -45.95 33.47
CA TYR A 270 -55.57 -46.46 33.17
C TYR A 270 -56.49 -46.49 34.40
N ALA A 271 -55.95 -46.86 35.58
CA ALA A 271 -56.71 -46.82 36.83
C ALA A 271 -57.06 -45.38 37.25
N GLU A 272 -56.09 -44.46 37.17
CA GLU A 272 -56.27 -43.04 37.51
C GLU A 272 -57.35 -42.37 36.65
N PHE A 273 -57.39 -42.64 35.33
CA PHE A 273 -58.43 -42.11 34.44
C PHE A 273 -59.86 -42.53 34.86
N THR A 274 -60.03 -43.75 35.38
CA THR A 274 -61.36 -44.21 35.84
C THR A 274 -61.84 -43.52 37.12
N TYR A 275 -60.93 -42.94 37.91
CA TYR A 275 -61.24 -42.17 39.11
C TYR A 275 -61.69 -40.74 38.76
N GLU A 276 -60.91 -40.02 37.95
CA GLU A 276 -61.16 -38.59 37.68
C GLU A 276 -62.51 -38.35 36.97
N LYS A 277 -62.98 -39.31 36.14
CA LYS A 277 -64.29 -39.28 35.47
C LYS A 277 -65.49 -39.28 36.44
N ILE A 278 -65.33 -39.79 37.66
CA ILE A 278 -66.39 -39.82 38.68
C ILE A 278 -66.53 -38.44 39.35
N LYS A 279 -65.40 -37.73 39.48
CA LYS A 279 -65.28 -36.44 40.19
C LYS A 279 -65.90 -35.27 39.43
N SER A 280 -65.80 -35.25 38.10
CA SER A 280 -66.30 -34.15 37.25
C SER A 280 -67.82 -34.08 37.05
N LEU A 281 -68.61 -34.87 37.79
CA LEU A 281 -70.08 -34.93 37.69
C LEU A 281 -70.82 -34.13 38.79
N VAL A 282 -70.08 -33.45 39.68
CA VAL A 282 -70.62 -32.98 40.98
C VAL A 282 -70.77 -31.45 41.09
N GLU A 283 -70.08 -30.64 40.28
CA GLU A 283 -69.89 -29.20 40.56
C GLU A 283 -70.29 -28.27 39.40
N SER A 284 -71.35 -27.47 39.57
CA SER A 284 -71.76 -26.37 38.66
C SER A 284 -72.80 -25.42 39.27
N VAL A 285 -72.57 -24.09 39.28
CA VAL A 285 -73.54 -22.92 39.23
C VAL A 285 -72.84 -21.58 39.62
N PRO A 286 -73.27 -20.35 39.15
CA PRO A 286 -72.45 -19.11 39.20
C PRO A 286 -73.12 -17.78 39.71
N ASP A 287 -72.36 -16.66 39.70
CA ASP A 287 -72.70 -15.21 39.98
C ASP A 287 -71.66 -14.29 39.24
N GLY A 288 -71.66 -12.94 39.11
CA GLY A 288 -72.41 -11.78 39.64
C GLY A 288 -71.95 -10.40 39.05
N GLY A 289 -72.30 -9.24 39.65
CA GLY A 289 -71.90 -7.86 39.21
C GLY A 289 -72.44 -6.71 40.12
N GLY A 290 -72.19 -5.39 39.92
CA GLY A 290 -71.44 -4.60 38.91
C GLY A 290 -71.66 -3.05 39.05
N LEU A 291 -71.34 -2.25 38.01
CA LEU A 291 -71.67 -0.81 37.77
C LEU A 291 -70.87 0.35 38.47
N LEU A 292 -71.29 1.61 38.21
CA LEU A 292 -70.48 2.86 38.08
C LEU A 292 -71.00 4.07 38.92
N ASP A 293 -70.08 4.93 39.37
CA ASP A 293 -70.14 6.37 39.77
C ASP A 293 -71.32 7.01 40.53
N ARG A 294 -70.97 7.96 41.42
CA ARG A 294 -71.90 8.80 42.19
C ARG A 294 -71.38 10.25 42.31
N ARG A 295 -72.34 11.20 42.33
CA ARG A 295 -72.20 12.66 42.64
C ARG A 295 -71.58 13.49 41.49
N ASN A 296 -72.09 14.66 41.09
CA ASN A 296 -72.80 15.78 41.75
C ASN A 296 -71.89 16.57 42.73
N GLU A 297 -71.97 17.89 42.87
CA GLU A 297 -73.05 18.85 42.58
C GLU A 297 -72.48 20.29 42.44
N LEU A 298 -73.24 21.22 41.85
CA LEU A 298 -73.23 22.70 42.08
C LEU A 298 -71.95 23.53 41.87
N GLU A 299 -72.06 24.63 41.12
CA GLU A 299 -72.33 25.93 41.78
C GLU A 299 -73.05 26.93 40.86
N ASN A 300 -73.60 27.99 41.45
CA ASN A 300 -74.73 28.75 40.90
C ASN A 300 -74.35 29.99 40.05
N GLU A 301 -75.36 30.39 39.27
CA GLU A 301 -75.80 31.76 38.93
C GLU A 301 -75.23 32.92 39.78
N VAL A 302 -75.25 34.15 39.22
CA VAL A 302 -76.02 35.31 39.75
C VAL A 302 -75.74 36.62 38.97
N LYS A 303 -76.77 37.51 38.87
CA LYS A 303 -76.81 38.87 38.25
C LYS A 303 -76.77 38.91 36.70
N GLY A 304 -77.59 39.69 35.99
CA GLY A 304 -78.86 40.34 36.38
C GLY A 304 -79.04 41.82 35.97
N LEU A 305 -80.12 42.07 35.20
CA LEU A 305 -80.95 43.29 35.16
C LEU A 305 -80.33 44.68 34.81
N LYS A 306 -80.66 45.20 33.60
CA LYS A 306 -81.23 46.55 33.29
C LYS A 306 -81.29 46.80 31.75
N ARG A 307 -82.16 47.62 31.11
CA ARG A 307 -83.64 47.92 31.19
C ARG A 307 -84.03 49.10 30.22
N LYS A 308 -85.11 48.95 29.38
CA LYS A 308 -85.95 49.98 28.66
C LYS A 308 -85.34 50.83 27.49
N LEU A 309 -86.06 51.78 26.82
CA LEU A 309 -86.92 51.64 25.58
C LEU A 309 -87.33 53.04 24.94
N THR A 310 -88.13 53.04 23.85
CA THR A 310 -89.14 54.04 23.30
C THR A 310 -88.81 55.23 22.32
N ASP A 311 -89.27 55.14 21.05
CA ASP A 311 -90.39 55.85 20.29
C ASP A 311 -90.49 57.36 19.79
N GLN A 312 -90.78 57.54 18.45
CA GLN A 312 -91.84 58.34 17.68
C GLN A 312 -91.83 59.89 17.23
N LEU A 313 -91.96 60.14 15.88
CA LEU A 313 -92.87 60.99 14.98
C LEU A 313 -93.01 62.59 14.79
N ALA A 314 -92.88 63.07 13.50
CA ALA A 314 -93.76 63.89 12.54
C ALA A 314 -94.07 65.47 12.43
N LEU A 315 -93.90 66.04 11.18
CA LEU A 315 -94.74 66.94 10.26
C LEU A 315 -95.02 68.52 10.29
N THR A 316 -95.20 69.11 9.06
CA THR A 316 -95.94 70.35 8.54
C THR A 316 -95.47 71.83 8.75
N ASP A 317 -96.00 72.92 8.09
CA ASP A 317 -96.06 73.36 6.63
C ASP A 317 -97.02 74.60 6.31
N VAL A 318 -96.60 75.73 5.64
CA VAL A 318 -97.42 76.83 4.96
C VAL A 318 -96.60 77.80 4.04
N GLU A 319 -97.01 78.15 2.78
CA GLU A 319 -96.32 79.18 1.92
C GLU A 319 -97.15 80.18 1.03
N VAL A 320 -98.42 79.92 0.67
CA VAL A 320 -98.96 80.30 -0.67
C VAL A 320 -99.21 81.80 -1.01
N THR A 321 -99.34 82.73 -0.05
CA THR A 321 -100.02 84.03 -0.33
C THR A 321 -99.18 85.15 -0.94
N LEU A 322 -97.85 85.05 -1.02
CA LEU A 322 -96.98 86.15 -1.46
C LEU A 322 -97.00 86.40 -3.00
N LEU A 323 -97.48 85.43 -3.79
CA LEU A 323 -97.25 85.35 -5.25
C LEU A 323 -97.73 86.57 -6.06
N ARG A 324 -98.97 87.02 -5.85
CA ARG A 324 -99.68 87.86 -6.83
C ARG A 324 -99.15 89.28 -7.00
N LYS A 325 -98.37 89.80 -6.06
CA LYS A 325 -97.89 91.20 -6.13
C LYS A 325 -96.69 91.39 -7.08
N ARG A 326 -96.07 90.30 -7.55
CA ARG A 326 -94.92 90.32 -8.48
C ARG A 326 -95.28 90.61 -9.94
N MET A 327 -96.51 90.30 -10.35
CA MET A 327 -96.89 90.22 -11.77
C MET A 327 -96.93 91.55 -12.54
N LEU A 328 -96.77 92.70 -11.88
CA LEU A 328 -96.75 94.02 -12.55
C LEU A 328 -95.35 94.65 -12.64
N GLU A 329 -94.39 94.15 -11.84
CA GLU A 329 -92.96 94.39 -12.06
C GLU A 329 -92.49 93.60 -13.31
N GLU A 330 -93.14 92.46 -13.54
CA GLU A 330 -92.86 91.47 -14.60
C GLU A 330 -92.92 92.05 -16.02
N ASP A 331 -93.99 92.75 -16.41
CA ASP A 331 -94.17 93.25 -17.78
C ASP A 331 -93.16 94.33 -18.21
N ASN A 332 -92.74 95.20 -17.28
CA ASN A 332 -91.70 96.19 -17.57
C ASN A 332 -90.28 95.58 -17.56
N LEU A 333 -90.05 94.53 -16.76
CA LEU A 333 -88.83 93.75 -16.87
C LEU A 333 -88.75 93.02 -18.22
N ILE A 334 -89.88 92.53 -18.76
CA ILE A 334 -89.94 91.74 -20.01
C ILE A 334 -89.39 92.47 -21.25
N THR A 335 -89.43 93.81 -21.32
CA THR A 335 -88.95 94.57 -22.49
C THR A 335 -87.43 94.75 -22.49
N ASP A 336 -86.82 95.23 -21.42
CA ASP A 336 -85.35 95.31 -21.30
C ASP A 336 -84.72 93.90 -21.26
N GLN A 337 -85.42 92.93 -20.68
CA GLN A 337 -85.09 91.51 -20.77
C GLN A 337 -84.98 91.01 -22.23
N ARG A 338 -85.67 91.59 -23.23
CA ARG A 338 -85.47 91.20 -24.64
C ARG A 338 -84.12 91.66 -25.19
N ARG A 339 -83.68 92.90 -24.93
CA ARG A 339 -82.34 93.37 -25.35
C ARG A 339 -81.24 92.63 -24.62
N ALA A 340 -81.36 92.49 -23.30
CA ALA A 340 -80.43 91.70 -22.52
C ALA A 340 -80.37 90.24 -23.01
N ARG A 341 -81.49 89.63 -23.42
CA ARG A 341 -81.51 88.29 -24.05
C ARG A 341 -80.74 88.21 -25.37
N GLU A 342 -80.69 89.26 -26.20
CA GLU A 342 -79.93 89.23 -27.46
C GLU A 342 -78.42 89.34 -27.23
N GLU A 343 -77.97 90.23 -26.34
CA GLU A 343 -76.56 90.29 -25.95
C GLU A 343 -76.12 89.04 -25.18
N VAL A 344 -76.95 88.54 -24.27
CA VAL A 344 -76.73 87.26 -23.59
C VAL A 344 -76.74 86.11 -24.60
N ALA A 345 -77.58 86.09 -25.63
CA ALA A 345 -77.54 85.03 -26.64
C ALA A 345 -76.22 85.05 -27.44
N ASN A 346 -75.74 86.23 -27.83
CA ASN A 346 -74.47 86.38 -28.55
C ASN A 346 -73.26 86.04 -27.67
N LEU A 347 -73.21 86.54 -26.43
CA LEU A 347 -72.16 86.21 -25.46
C LEU A 347 -72.24 84.75 -25.01
N THR A 348 -73.42 84.17 -24.87
CA THR A 348 -73.61 82.72 -24.61
C THR A 348 -73.13 81.90 -25.79
N ARG A 349 -73.35 82.34 -27.04
CA ARG A 349 -72.81 81.64 -28.23
C ARG A 349 -71.28 81.70 -28.28
N LEU A 350 -70.67 82.84 -27.93
CA LEU A 350 -69.21 82.98 -27.83
C LEU A 350 -68.62 82.20 -26.65
N ALA A 351 -69.28 82.22 -25.51
CA ALA A 351 -68.92 81.44 -24.33
C ALA A 351 -69.10 79.93 -24.57
N GLN A 352 -70.13 79.52 -25.31
CA GLN A 352 -70.34 78.15 -25.75
C GLN A 352 -69.22 77.72 -26.69
N ILE A 353 -68.88 78.51 -27.72
CA ILE A 353 -67.73 78.20 -28.60
C ILE A 353 -66.42 78.10 -27.80
N ARG A 354 -66.19 78.98 -26.80
CA ARG A 354 -65.01 78.88 -25.93
C ARG A 354 -65.07 77.73 -24.92
N SER A 355 -66.26 77.30 -24.48
CA SER A 355 -66.43 76.07 -23.69
C SER A 355 -66.19 74.86 -24.58
N ASP A 356 -66.82 74.78 -25.76
CA ASP A 356 -66.62 73.72 -26.74
C ASP A 356 -65.14 73.58 -27.13
N GLU A 357 -64.42 74.68 -27.37
CA GLU A 357 -62.96 74.68 -27.59
C GLU A 357 -62.17 74.18 -26.36
N LYS A 358 -62.51 74.65 -25.15
CA LYS A 358 -61.85 74.27 -23.90
C LYS A 358 -62.10 72.81 -23.56
N ASP A 359 -63.33 72.35 -23.71
CA ASP A 359 -63.81 71.01 -23.43
C ASP A 359 -63.35 70.05 -24.52
N GLN A 360 -63.18 70.51 -25.77
CA GLN A 360 -62.48 69.76 -26.81
C GLN A 360 -60.99 69.62 -26.48
N LYS A 361 -60.30 70.70 -26.14
CA LYS A 361 -58.90 70.64 -25.69
C LYS A 361 -58.72 69.80 -24.42
N ALA A 362 -59.71 69.78 -23.52
CA ALA A 362 -59.71 68.93 -22.33
C ALA A 362 -59.96 67.45 -22.68
N ARG A 363 -60.87 67.14 -23.61
CA ARG A 363 -61.04 65.80 -24.17
C ARG A 363 -59.77 65.32 -24.88
N ASP A 364 -59.12 66.19 -25.67
CA ASP A 364 -57.89 65.86 -26.39
C ASP A 364 -56.70 65.68 -25.44
N LEU A 365 -56.56 66.54 -24.42
CA LEU A 365 -55.62 66.36 -23.32
C LEU A 365 -55.85 65.02 -22.61
N MET A 366 -57.09 64.69 -22.26
CA MET A 366 -57.45 63.44 -21.58
C MET A 366 -57.24 62.22 -22.47
N ASN A 367 -57.48 62.32 -23.78
CA ASN A 367 -57.20 61.28 -24.77
C ASN A 367 -55.69 61.06 -24.96
N ILE A 368 -54.89 62.13 -24.97
CA ILE A 368 -53.41 62.06 -25.03
C ILE A 368 -52.87 61.48 -23.72
N GLN A 369 -53.41 61.89 -22.57
CA GLN A 369 -53.01 61.39 -21.26
C GLN A 369 -53.36 59.90 -21.09
N GLN A 370 -54.58 59.46 -21.43
CA GLN A 370 -54.92 58.02 -21.43
C GLN A 370 -54.06 57.19 -22.38
N LYS A 371 -53.63 57.74 -23.52
CA LYS A 371 -52.67 57.07 -24.42
C LYS A 371 -51.28 56.99 -23.78
N SER A 372 -50.80 58.08 -23.17
CA SER A 372 -49.55 58.12 -22.41
C SER A 372 -49.55 57.09 -21.29
N ASP A 373 -50.59 57.07 -20.46
CA ASP A 373 -50.72 56.17 -19.31
C ASP A 373 -50.70 54.69 -19.74
N ARG A 374 -51.42 54.33 -20.81
CA ARG A 374 -51.35 52.99 -21.42
C ARG A 374 -49.95 52.64 -21.92
N THR A 375 -49.29 53.53 -22.68
CA THR A 375 -47.91 53.27 -23.14
C THR A 375 -46.91 53.17 -21.97
N VAL A 376 -47.18 53.83 -20.85
CA VAL A 376 -46.39 53.71 -19.61
C VAL A 376 -46.67 52.41 -18.87
N GLU A 377 -47.84 51.80 -19.02
CA GLU A 377 -48.15 50.46 -18.50
C GLU A 377 -47.57 49.35 -19.37
N GLU A 378 -47.74 49.41 -20.69
CA GLU A 378 -47.07 48.52 -21.65
C GLU A 378 -45.54 48.52 -21.44
N LEU A 379 -44.93 49.69 -21.20
CA LEU A 379 -43.51 49.84 -20.90
C LEU A 379 -43.10 49.23 -19.55
N LYS A 380 -43.98 49.21 -18.53
CA LYS A 380 -43.71 48.47 -17.28
C LYS A 380 -43.71 46.96 -17.53
N GLU A 381 -44.64 46.45 -18.33
CA GLU A 381 -44.75 45.03 -18.67
C GLU A 381 -43.57 44.55 -19.52
N GLU A 382 -43.22 45.26 -20.60
CA GLU A 382 -42.03 44.92 -21.39
C GLU A 382 -40.76 44.99 -20.53
N LYS A 383 -40.61 46.01 -19.65
CA LYS A 383 -39.47 46.12 -18.73
C LYS A 383 -39.40 44.98 -17.71
N LEU A 384 -40.53 44.44 -17.25
CA LEU A 384 -40.57 43.26 -16.39
C LEU A 384 -40.19 41.99 -17.17
N SER A 385 -40.66 41.87 -18.42
CA SER A 385 -40.28 40.80 -19.34
C SER A 385 -38.77 40.79 -19.60
N LEU A 386 -38.19 41.95 -19.94
CA LEU A 386 -36.75 42.14 -20.09
C LEU A 386 -36.00 41.74 -18.82
N GLN A 387 -36.45 42.17 -17.64
CA GLN A 387 -35.79 41.80 -16.38
C GLN A 387 -35.76 40.27 -16.18
N ASN A 388 -36.78 39.55 -16.65
CA ASN A 388 -36.83 38.09 -16.58
C ASN A 388 -35.96 37.41 -17.65
N SER A 389 -35.90 37.93 -18.87
CA SER A 389 -34.96 37.47 -19.91
C SER A 389 -33.49 37.72 -19.52
N GLN A 390 -33.18 38.89 -18.93
CA GLN A 390 -31.87 39.19 -18.36
C GLN A 390 -31.51 38.24 -17.20
N LYS A 391 -32.46 37.85 -16.32
CA LYS A 391 -32.23 36.82 -15.29
C LYS A 391 -31.91 35.47 -15.92
N LYS A 392 -32.69 35.00 -16.91
CA LYS A 392 -32.45 33.73 -17.63
C LYS A 392 -31.06 33.72 -18.30
N HIS A 393 -30.72 34.77 -19.02
CA HIS A 393 -29.41 34.91 -19.69
C HIS A 393 -28.25 34.90 -18.68
N ARG A 394 -28.36 35.61 -17.54
CA ARG A 394 -27.36 35.57 -16.46
C ARG A 394 -27.22 34.17 -15.84
N GLN A 395 -28.33 33.47 -15.58
CA GLN A 395 -28.32 32.10 -15.06
C GLN A 395 -27.58 31.14 -16.02
N MET A 396 -27.82 31.30 -17.32
CA MET A 396 -27.21 30.47 -18.37
C MET A 396 -25.72 30.79 -18.59
N LEU A 397 -25.31 32.07 -18.48
CA LEU A 397 -23.90 32.46 -18.42
C LEU A 397 -23.17 31.87 -17.20
N ILE A 398 -23.81 31.84 -16.02
CA ILE A 398 -23.26 31.21 -14.82
C ILE A 398 -23.07 29.70 -15.06
N SER A 399 -24.10 29.03 -15.60
CA SER A 399 -24.06 27.59 -15.95
C SER A 399 -22.91 27.28 -16.92
N LEU A 400 -22.79 28.02 -18.02
CA LEU A 400 -21.70 27.89 -18.99
C LEU A 400 -20.31 28.11 -18.33
N LYS A 401 -20.20 29.07 -17.40
CA LYS A 401 -18.97 29.33 -16.64
C LYS A 401 -18.62 28.19 -15.67
N SER A 402 -19.58 27.43 -15.15
CA SER A 402 -19.31 26.16 -14.45
C SER A 402 -18.85 25.06 -15.41
N PHE A 403 -19.48 24.87 -16.57
CA PHE A 403 -19.04 23.87 -17.55
C PHE A 403 -17.60 24.12 -18.03
N VAL A 404 -17.21 25.37 -18.29
CA VAL A 404 -15.83 25.73 -18.64
C VAL A 404 -14.83 25.38 -17.52
N LYS A 405 -15.19 25.56 -16.24
CA LYS A 405 -14.35 25.13 -15.11
C LYS A 405 -14.20 23.60 -15.07
N VAL A 406 -15.30 22.86 -15.19
CA VAL A 406 -15.29 21.38 -15.18
C VAL A 406 -14.46 20.84 -16.34
N TYR A 407 -14.64 21.37 -17.55
CA TYR A 407 -13.81 21.03 -18.71
C TYR A 407 -12.32 21.30 -18.45
N GLN A 408 -11.96 22.43 -17.84
CA GLN A 408 -10.56 22.75 -17.55
C GLN A 408 -9.96 21.81 -16.48
N ILE A 409 -10.74 21.36 -15.49
CA ILE A 409 -10.33 20.33 -14.52
C ILE A 409 -10.06 19.01 -15.24
N ILE A 410 -11.04 18.50 -16.01
CA ILE A 410 -10.92 17.25 -16.76
C ILE A 410 -9.74 17.29 -17.75
N LYS A 411 -9.51 18.44 -18.40
CA LYS A 411 -8.35 18.67 -19.29
C LYS A 411 -7.02 18.61 -18.54
N ASN A 412 -6.94 19.21 -17.35
CA ASN A 412 -5.75 19.14 -16.50
C ASN A 412 -5.49 17.71 -16.00
N GLU A 413 -6.53 16.97 -15.64
CA GLU A 413 -6.44 15.57 -15.21
C GLU A 413 -6.05 14.65 -16.36
N ARG A 414 -6.66 14.79 -17.54
CA ARG A 414 -6.23 14.10 -18.77
C ARG A 414 -4.74 14.32 -19.03
N ASN A 415 -4.26 15.57 -18.96
CA ASN A 415 -2.84 15.86 -19.14
C ASN A 415 -1.95 15.17 -18.09
N LYS A 416 -2.39 15.09 -16.84
CA LYS A 416 -1.70 14.34 -15.77
C LYS A 416 -1.64 12.85 -16.09
N TYR A 417 -2.73 12.24 -16.56
CA TYR A 417 -2.74 10.83 -16.97
C TYR A 417 -1.87 10.56 -18.20
N VAL A 418 -1.90 11.43 -19.23
CA VAL A 418 -1.02 11.33 -20.41
C VAL A 418 0.46 11.38 -20.00
N ASN A 419 0.85 12.30 -19.11
CA ASN A 419 2.21 12.38 -18.59
C ASN A 419 2.61 11.11 -17.82
N LEU A 420 1.72 10.58 -16.98
CA LEU A 420 1.97 9.32 -16.25
C LEU A 420 2.13 8.13 -17.21
N ILE A 421 1.31 8.03 -18.25
CA ILE A 421 1.41 7.00 -19.29
C ILE A 421 2.75 7.13 -20.05
N GLN A 422 3.17 8.35 -20.39
CA GLN A 422 4.46 8.60 -21.05
C GLN A 422 5.64 8.20 -20.17
N SER A 423 5.67 8.59 -18.89
CA SER A 423 6.71 8.18 -17.94
C SER A 423 6.72 6.67 -17.71
N ALA A 424 5.55 6.02 -17.58
CA ALA A 424 5.45 4.57 -17.46
C ALA A 424 5.96 3.86 -18.73
N ALA A 425 5.63 4.36 -19.92
CA ALA A 425 6.13 3.83 -21.19
C ALA A 425 7.66 3.94 -21.33
N GLN A 426 8.24 5.07 -20.88
CA GLN A 426 9.69 5.27 -20.83
C GLN A 426 10.37 4.28 -19.87
N VAL A 427 9.93 4.22 -18.61
CA VAL A 427 10.49 3.28 -17.61
C VAL A 427 10.34 1.81 -18.07
N SER A 428 9.23 1.49 -18.75
CA SER A 428 9.00 0.18 -19.37
C SER A 428 10.00 -0.11 -20.52
N ALA A 429 10.42 0.91 -21.28
CA ALA A 429 11.45 0.76 -22.32
C ALA A 429 12.85 0.59 -21.71
N GLU A 430 13.23 1.42 -20.75
CA GLU A 430 14.50 1.31 -20.01
C GLU A 430 14.63 -0.06 -19.32
N MET A 431 13.54 -0.59 -18.76
CA MET A 431 13.53 -1.92 -18.14
C MET A 431 13.71 -3.03 -19.18
N ARG A 432 13.07 -2.94 -20.36
CA ARG A 432 13.31 -3.89 -21.47
C ARG A 432 14.77 -3.89 -21.93
N GLU A 433 15.42 -2.73 -21.94
CA GLU A 433 16.84 -2.61 -22.31
C GLU A 433 17.75 -3.22 -21.24
N LYS A 434 17.50 -2.93 -19.95
CA LYS A 434 18.20 -3.58 -18.81
C LYS A 434 18.06 -5.10 -18.84
N ILE A 435 16.88 -5.63 -19.18
CA ILE A 435 16.67 -7.08 -19.32
C ILE A 435 17.53 -7.66 -20.45
N LYS A 436 17.64 -6.99 -21.60
CA LYS A 436 18.54 -7.44 -22.70
C LYS A 436 20.01 -7.43 -22.29
N ILE A 437 20.46 -6.40 -21.57
CA ILE A 437 21.84 -6.31 -21.07
C ILE A 437 22.13 -7.49 -20.12
N LEU A 438 21.25 -7.73 -19.14
CA LEU A 438 21.38 -8.86 -18.21
C LEU A 438 21.32 -10.23 -18.92
N GLN A 439 20.54 -10.37 -19.98
CA GLN A 439 20.52 -11.58 -20.82
C GLN A 439 21.87 -11.80 -21.52
N ASN A 440 22.45 -10.76 -22.12
CA ASN A 440 23.78 -10.82 -22.74
C ASN A 440 24.87 -11.14 -21.70
N GLU A 441 24.82 -10.52 -20.52
CA GLU A 441 25.75 -10.80 -19.41
C GLU A 441 25.66 -12.25 -18.94
N MET A 442 24.44 -12.80 -18.78
CA MET A 442 24.25 -14.21 -18.45
C MET A 442 24.80 -15.15 -19.53
N GLU A 443 24.70 -14.81 -20.81
CA GLU A 443 25.25 -15.61 -21.91
C GLU A 443 26.80 -15.55 -21.96
N ILE A 444 27.39 -14.39 -21.69
CA ILE A 444 28.85 -14.22 -21.53
C ILE A 444 29.36 -15.01 -20.31
N LEU A 445 28.65 -14.96 -19.17
CA LEU A 445 28.99 -15.74 -17.98
C LEU A 445 28.83 -17.26 -18.21
N ARG A 446 27.81 -17.67 -18.95
CA ARG A 446 27.58 -19.09 -19.31
C ARG A 446 28.66 -19.63 -20.25
N THR A 447 29.03 -18.87 -21.27
CA THR A 447 30.09 -19.26 -22.22
C THR A 447 31.47 -19.25 -21.58
N THR A 448 31.80 -18.25 -20.76
CA THR A 448 33.08 -18.23 -20.02
C THR A 448 33.17 -19.34 -18.96
N THR A 449 32.05 -19.73 -18.33
CA THR A 449 32.01 -20.90 -17.44
C THR A 449 32.30 -22.19 -18.22
N LEU A 450 31.59 -22.41 -19.35
CA LEU A 450 31.84 -23.55 -20.25
C LEU A 450 33.28 -23.63 -20.78
N LEU A 451 33.96 -22.50 -20.97
CA LEU A 451 35.38 -22.46 -21.35
C LEU A 451 36.30 -22.82 -20.17
N LYS A 452 35.97 -22.38 -18.94
CA LYS A 452 36.71 -22.77 -17.73
C LYS A 452 36.56 -24.25 -17.42
N ASP A 453 35.36 -24.81 -17.53
CA ASP A 453 35.09 -26.24 -17.33
C ASP A 453 35.93 -27.11 -18.30
N ARG A 454 36.02 -26.68 -19.57
CA ARG A 454 36.88 -27.32 -20.59
C ARG A 454 38.37 -27.17 -20.28
N GLY A 455 38.79 -26.02 -19.74
CA GLY A 455 40.17 -25.79 -19.32
C GLY A 455 40.57 -26.69 -18.15
N ILE A 456 39.69 -26.84 -17.16
CA ILE A 456 39.89 -27.76 -16.03
C ILE A 456 40.05 -29.19 -16.53
N HIS A 457 39.16 -29.67 -17.42
CA HIS A 457 39.29 -31.01 -18.02
C HIS A 457 40.54 -31.20 -18.90
N LEU A 458 41.18 -30.12 -19.36
CA LEU A 458 42.47 -30.21 -20.05
C LEU A 458 43.60 -30.39 -19.02
N ILE A 459 43.60 -29.59 -17.95
CA ILE A 459 44.58 -29.65 -16.86
C ILE A 459 44.52 -31.01 -16.14
N GLU A 460 43.32 -31.50 -15.79
CA GLU A 460 43.13 -32.83 -15.20
C GLU A 460 43.78 -33.94 -16.05
N ARG A 461 43.75 -33.79 -17.38
CA ARG A 461 44.29 -34.75 -18.35
C ARG A 461 45.80 -34.58 -18.58
N GLU A 462 46.34 -33.38 -18.43
CA GLU A 462 47.78 -33.13 -18.40
C GLU A 462 48.40 -33.65 -17.10
N GLU A 463 47.73 -33.47 -15.95
CA GLU A 463 48.10 -34.08 -14.67
C GLU A 463 48.11 -35.62 -14.73
N GLU A 464 47.08 -36.24 -15.33
CA GLU A 464 47.07 -37.69 -15.61
C GLU A 464 48.34 -38.12 -16.38
N VAL A 465 48.71 -37.38 -17.44
CA VAL A 465 49.89 -37.68 -18.27
C VAL A 465 51.20 -37.50 -17.50
N CYS A 466 51.36 -36.44 -16.70
CA CYS A 466 52.51 -36.26 -15.83
C CYS A 466 52.66 -37.42 -14.84
N ILE A 467 51.57 -37.85 -14.21
CA ILE A 467 51.55 -39.00 -13.29
C ILE A 467 51.92 -40.31 -14.02
N PHE A 468 51.61 -40.47 -15.30
CA PHE A 468 52.09 -41.61 -16.09
C PHE A 468 53.59 -41.54 -16.40
N TYR A 469 54.13 -40.36 -16.74
CA TYR A 469 55.57 -40.18 -16.96
C TYR A 469 56.39 -40.43 -15.69
N GLU A 470 55.95 -39.94 -14.53
CA GLU A 470 56.64 -40.22 -13.25
C GLU A 470 56.66 -41.72 -12.93
N LYS A 471 55.54 -42.42 -13.12
CA LYS A 471 55.47 -43.89 -12.94
C LYS A 471 56.38 -44.63 -13.91
N LEU A 472 56.46 -44.19 -15.16
CA LEU A 472 57.34 -44.79 -16.17
C LEU A 472 58.82 -44.58 -15.79
N ASN A 473 59.23 -43.38 -15.42
CA ASN A 473 60.59 -43.09 -14.96
C ASN A 473 60.97 -43.91 -13.70
N ILE A 474 60.05 -44.07 -12.75
CA ILE A 474 60.26 -44.92 -11.56
C ILE A 474 60.41 -46.39 -11.97
N GLN A 475 59.60 -46.87 -12.92
CA GLN A 475 59.68 -48.25 -13.41
C GLN A 475 60.97 -48.50 -14.21
N ASP A 476 61.40 -47.57 -15.05
CA ASP A 476 62.65 -47.68 -15.81
C ASP A 476 63.88 -47.62 -14.89
N SER A 477 63.85 -46.79 -13.83
CA SER A 477 64.89 -46.83 -12.79
C SER A 477 64.88 -48.13 -12.00
N LEU A 478 63.71 -48.73 -11.73
CA LEU A 478 63.60 -50.03 -11.06
C LEU A 478 64.17 -51.15 -11.96
N ASN A 479 63.83 -51.15 -13.24
CA ASN A 479 64.36 -52.09 -14.24
C ASN A 479 65.88 -51.98 -14.32
N SER A 480 66.42 -50.77 -14.50
CA SER A 480 67.88 -50.55 -14.61
C SER A 480 68.64 -50.95 -13.34
N ASN A 481 68.05 -50.81 -12.15
CA ASN A 481 68.67 -51.29 -10.92
C ASN A 481 68.63 -52.82 -10.84
N GLY A 482 67.49 -53.44 -11.20
CA GLY A 482 67.32 -54.89 -11.27
C GLY A 482 68.26 -55.55 -12.28
N ASP A 483 68.48 -54.93 -13.44
CA ASP A 483 69.46 -55.39 -14.44
C ASP A 483 70.89 -55.36 -13.88
N VAL A 484 71.28 -54.33 -13.11
CA VAL A 484 72.60 -54.23 -12.47
C VAL A 484 72.78 -55.28 -11.36
N GLU A 485 71.76 -55.50 -10.52
CA GLU A 485 71.79 -56.57 -9.50
C GLU A 485 71.86 -57.95 -10.15
N LEU A 486 71.12 -58.18 -11.25
CA LEU A 486 71.14 -59.44 -12.00
C LEU A 486 72.51 -59.70 -12.63
N HIS A 487 73.13 -58.70 -13.27
CA HIS A 487 74.51 -58.82 -13.77
C HIS A 487 75.49 -59.12 -12.62
N SER A 488 75.35 -58.49 -11.45
CA SER A 488 76.20 -58.80 -10.29
C SER A 488 76.05 -60.25 -9.81
N MET A 489 74.83 -60.82 -9.84
CA MET A 489 74.61 -62.23 -9.52
C MET A 489 75.15 -63.16 -10.61
N GLU A 490 75.03 -62.81 -11.89
CA GLU A 490 75.66 -63.57 -12.97
C GLU A 490 77.19 -63.57 -12.84
N ASP A 491 77.80 -62.44 -12.48
CA ASP A 491 79.24 -62.31 -12.25
C ASP A 491 79.71 -63.19 -11.08
N GLU A 492 78.98 -63.19 -9.96
CA GLU A 492 79.23 -64.10 -8.83
C GLU A 492 79.08 -65.58 -9.22
N ILE A 493 78.03 -65.93 -9.98
CA ILE A 493 77.83 -67.28 -10.52
C ILE A 493 78.98 -67.69 -11.44
N ARG A 494 79.48 -66.80 -12.31
CA ARG A 494 80.65 -67.08 -13.17
C ARG A 494 81.92 -67.29 -12.33
N PHE A 495 82.14 -66.48 -11.29
CA PHE A 495 83.27 -66.63 -10.37
C PHE A 495 83.23 -67.95 -9.59
N LEU A 496 82.07 -68.30 -9.00
CA LEU A 496 81.86 -69.57 -8.29
C LEU A 496 82.06 -70.79 -9.21
N ASN A 497 81.64 -70.70 -10.48
CA ASN A 497 81.93 -71.75 -11.46
C ASN A 497 83.42 -71.90 -11.75
N ILE A 498 84.18 -70.80 -11.85
CA ILE A 498 85.65 -70.86 -12.01
C ILE A 498 86.30 -71.54 -10.80
N GLN A 499 85.95 -71.13 -9.57
CA GLN A 499 86.44 -71.80 -8.35
C GLN A 499 86.12 -73.29 -8.35
N LEU A 500 84.88 -73.66 -8.69
CA LEU A 500 84.43 -75.05 -8.75
C LEU A 500 85.14 -75.87 -9.85
N THR A 501 85.66 -75.24 -10.91
CA THR A 501 86.56 -75.92 -11.88
C THR A 501 87.99 -76.08 -11.37
N GLU A 502 88.53 -75.12 -10.61
CA GLU A 502 89.87 -75.23 -10.02
C GLU A 502 89.90 -76.28 -8.91
N GLU A 503 88.89 -76.34 -8.03
CA GLU A 503 88.78 -77.38 -7.00
C GLU A 503 88.67 -78.78 -7.62
N LYS A 504 87.91 -78.94 -8.71
CA LYS A 504 87.91 -80.18 -9.49
C LYS A 504 89.31 -80.53 -10.02
N ARG A 505 90.06 -79.55 -10.54
CA ARG A 505 91.43 -79.73 -11.03
C ARG A 505 92.41 -80.11 -9.91
N GLN A 506 92.25 -79.55 -8.72
CA GLN A 506 93.03 -79.92 -7.53
C GLN A 506 92.73 -81.37 -7.11
N ILE A 507 91.45 -81.75 -7.03
CA ILE A 507 91.02 -83.13 -6.75
C ILE A 507 91.58 -84.11 -7.78
N GLU A 508 91.59 -83.78 -9.07
CA GLU A 508 92.21 -84.60 -10.11
C GLU A 508 93.73 -84.73 -9.99
N ARG A 509 94.42 -83.68 -9.51
CA ARG A 509 95.86 -83.74 -9.24
C ARG A 509 96.15 -84.69 -8.09
N VAL A 510 95.50 -84.50 -6.95
CA VAL A 510 95.65 -85.37 -5.77
C VAL A 510 95.33 -86.83 -6.11
N ARG A 511 94.30 -87.10 -6.94
CA ARG A 511 93.99 -88.45 -7.44
C ARG A 511 95.11 -89.08 -8.29
N LYS A 512 95.93 -88.28 -8.99
CA LYS A 512 97.11 -88.76 -9.74
C LYS A 512 98.34 -89.00 -8.85
N ASP A 513 98.43 -88.32 -7.70
CA ASP A 513 99.53 -88.46 -6.76
C ASP A 513 99.35 -89.66 -5.80
N VAL A 514 98.11 -90.08 -5.54
CA VAL A 514 97.75 -91.22 -4.67
C VAL A 514 98.52 -92.53 -4.98
N PRO A 515 98.68 -92.99 -6.24
CA PRO A 515 99.44 -94.20 -6.54
C PRO A 515 100.91 -94.11 -6.13
N SER A 516 101.55 -92.94 -6.30
CA SER A 516 102.94 -92.73 -5.90
C SER A 516 103.09 -92.75 -4.37
N LYS A 517 102.15 -92.14 -3.63
CA LYS A 517 102.08 -92.29 -2.16
C LYS A 517 101.97 -93.76 -1.75
N HIS A 518 101.14 -94.55 -2.45
CA HIS A 518 100.92 -95.95 -2.10
C HIS A 518 102.13 -96.84 -2.43
N GLU A 519 102.88 -96.51 -3.48
CA GLU A 519 104.18 -97.13 -3.77
C GLU A 519 105.25 -96.76 -2.72
N MET A 520 105.29 -95.50 -2.28
CA MET A 520 106.15 -95.06 -1.17
C MET A 520 105.79 -95.76 0.14
N GLU A 521 104.50 -95.93 0.46
CA GLU A 521 104.03 -96.70 1.62
C GLU A 521 104.47 -98.17 1.53
N SER A 522 104.31 -98.81 0.36
CA SER A 522 104.76 -100.17 0.11
C SER A 522 106.28 -100.32 0.29
N ASN A 523 107.06 -99.34 -0.17
CA ASN A 523 108.52 -99.32 0.01
C ASN A 523 108.93 -99.01 1.46
N LEU A 524 108.20 -98.15 2.16
CA LEU A 524 108.41 -97.85 3.57
C LEU A 524 108.09 -99.07 4.45
N ILE A 525 107.09 -99.88 4.11
CA ILE A 525 106.79 -101.17 4.78
C ILE A 525 107.91 -102.20 4.54
N LYS A 526 108.55 -102.22 3.37
CA LYS A 526 109.75 -103.07 3.13
C LYS A 526 110.91 -102.61 4.01
N LEU A 527 111.22 -101.31 3.97
CA LEU A 527 112.25 -100.69 4.80
C LEU A 527 112.00 -100.89 6.30
N GLN A 528 110.75 -100.80 6.77
CA GLN A 528 110.41 -101.08 8.18
C GLN A 528 110.65 -102.54 8.57
N LYS A 529 110.44 -103.51 7.66
CA LYS A 529 110.77 -104.92 7.92
C LYS A 529 112.29 -105.14 7.98
N GLU A 530 113.04 -104.54 7.07
CA GLU A 530 114.51 -104.58 7.08
C GLU A 530 115.07 -103.90 8.35
N LEU A 531 114.56 -102.71 8.70
CA LEU A 531 114.97 -101.95 9.87
C LEU A 531 114.58 -102.68 11.17
N ALA A 532 113.44 -103.38 11.22
CA ALA A 532 113.10 -104.28 12.32
C ALA A 532 114.10 -105.44 12.45
N MET A 533 114.50 -106.09 11.35
CA MET A 533 115.54 -107.13 11.38
C MET A 533 116.91 -106.60 11.85
N TYR A 534 117.24 -105.33 11.57
CA TYR A 534 118.42 -104.68 12.15
C TYR A 534 118.20 -104.25 13.60
N GLN A 535 116.99 -103.87 14.01
CA GLN A 535 116.65 -103.51 15.39
C GLN A 535 116.65 -104.71 16.34
N ASP A 536 116.17 -105.89 15.93
CA ASP A 536 116.34 -107.12 16.71
C ASP A 536 117.83 -107.43 16.93
N LYS A 537 118.65 -107.20 15.90
CA LYS A 537 120.10 -107.37 15.94
C LYS A 537 120.77 -106.35 16.86
N VAL A 538 120.29 -105.11 16.90
CA VAL A 538 120.76 -104.06 17.82
C VAL A 538 120.28 -104.29 19.25
N GLN A 539 119.04 -104.70 19.49
CA GLN A 539 118.53 -105.10 20.82
C GLN A 539 119.31 -106.28 21.42
N SER A 540 119.86 -107.16 20.58
CA SER A 540 120.77 -108.22 21.03
C SER A 540 122.11 -107.71 21.59
N LEU A 541 122.51 -106.47 21.24
CA LEU A 541 123.76 -105.81 21.65
C LEU A 541 123.53 -104.74 22.73
N GLU A 542 122.43 -103.97 22.64
CA GLU A 542 122.06 -102.90 23.60
C GLU A 542 121.70 -103.44 25.00
N LYS A 543 121.43 -104.75 25.12
CA LYS A 543 121.29 -105.44 26.42
C LYS A 543 122.54 -105.45 27.30
N THR A 544 123.62 -104.79 26.87
CA THR A 544 124.96 -104.85 27.49
C THR A 544 125.49 -103.50 28.01
N LEU A 545 124.81 -102.36 27.79
CA LEU A 545 125.27 -101.05 28.27
C LEU A 545 124.12 -100.15 28.71
N VAL A 546 124.21 -99.57 29.91
CA VAL A 546 123.08 -98.97 30.64
C VAL A 546 123.09 -97.43 30.63
N ASN A 547 121.88 -96.85 30.52
CA ASN A 547 121.41 -95.51 30.87
C ASN A 547 122.42 -94.39 31.23
N SER A 548 122.14 -93.19 30.70
CA SER A 548 121.93 -92.01 31.56
C SER A 548 120.97 -91.00 30.93
N LEU A 549 120.07 -90.41 31.74
CA LEU A 549 119.13 -89.36 31.33
C LEU A 549 119.72 -87.96 31.58
N SER A 550 119.16 -86.92 30.94
CA SER A 550 118.49 -85.81 31.67
C SER A 550 117.99 -84.71 30.71
N GLU A 551 117.18 -83.79 31.26
CA GLU A 551 116.31 -82.86 30.53
C GLU A 551 116.23 -81.50 31.28
N ASN A 552 115.83 -80.42 30.59
CA ASN A 552 115.37 -79.11 31.10
C ASN A 552 116.36 -78.13 31.80
N ARG A 553 116.31 -76.84 31.37
CA ARG A 553 116.57 -75.56 32.11
C ARG A 553 116.57 -74.36 31.13
N SER A 554 116.27 -73.08 31.46
CA SER A 554 115.46 -72.47 32.55
C SER A 554 115.31 -70.93 32.45
N ARG A 555 114.08 -70.42 32.67
CA ARG A 555 113.66 -69.32 33.60
C ARG A 555 114.37 -67.92 33.67
N LEU A 556 113.62 -66.88 33.26
CA LEU A 556 113.36 -65.52 33.85
C LEU A 556 114.42 -64.68 34.63
N LEU A 557 114.40 -63.35 34.38
CA LEU A 557 114.60 -62.22 35.33
C LEU A 557 114.03 -60.90 34.70
N GLY A 558 113.84 -59.81 35.47
CA GLY A 558 113.27 -58.53 34.95
C GLY A 558 113.14 -57.37 35.98
N GLY A 559 112.57 -56.23 35.56
CA GLY A 559 112.28 -55.02 36.37
C GLY A 559 111.85 -53.82 35.49
N ASP A 560 111.06 -52.87 36.04
CA ASP A 560 110.30 -51.85 35.28
C ASP A 560 110.69 -50.38 35.61
N ASP A 561 110.38 -49.47 34.67
CA ASP A 561 110.24 -48.01 34.83
C ASP A 561 108.95 -47.56 34.09
N PRO A 562 108.16 -46.59 34.59
CA PRO A 562 106.89 -46.18 33.97
C PRO A 562 107.08 -45.36 32.68
N SER A 563 106.25 -45.63 31.67
CA SER A 563 106.44 -45.13 30.29
C SER A 563 105.62 -43.89 29.94
N PHE A 564 106.18 -43.04 29.07
CA PHE A 564 105.56 -41.87 28.42
C PHE A 564 104.19 -42.18 27.79
N ASP A 565 104.00 -43.42 27.34
CA ASP A 565 102.75 -43.96 26.78
C ASP A 565 101.54 -43.80 27.70
N GLU A 566 101.70 -43.94 29.02
CA GLU A 566 100.59 -43.88 29.97
C GLU A 566 100.09 -42.45 30.20
N LEU A 567 101.00 -41.47 30.16
CA LEU A 567 100.66 -40.05 30.20
C LEU A 567 100.01 -39.59 28.90
N THR A 568 100.52 -40.02 27.75
CA THR A 568 99.98 -39.66 26.42
C THR A 568 98.54 -40.18 26.28
N LYS A 569 98.31 -41.48 26.54
CA LYS A 569 96.96 -42.08 26.53
C LYS A 569 95.98 -41.36 27.44
N ARG A 570 96.45 -40.77 28.56
CA ARG A 570 95.60 -40.03 29.50
C ARG A 570 95.28 -38.61 29.04
N ILE A 571 96.11 -38.01 28.18
CA ILE A 571 95.80 -36.75 27.48
C ILE A 571 94.78 -37.02 26.37
N ASP A 572 95.02 -38.00 25.50
CA ASP A 572 94.09 -38.43 24.44
C ASP A 572 92.70 -38.73 25.01
N GLU A 573 92.65 -39.46 26.13
CA GLU A 573 91.43 -39.77 26.87
C GLU A 573 90.67 -38.54 27.38
N MET A 574 91.33 -37.42 27.63
CA MET A 574 90.73 -36.20 28.16
C MET A 574 90.30 -35.26 27.04
N GLU A 575 91.11 -35.11 25.98
CA GLU A 575 90.74 -34.39 24.76
C GLU A 575 89.52 -35.01 24.09
N LEU A 576 89.47 -36.36 23.98
CA LEU A 576 88.33 -37.08 23.42
C LEU A 576 87.07 -37.03 24.32
N LYS A 577 87.23 -36.75 25.62
CA LYS A 577 86.09 -36.42 26.51
C LYS A 577 85.64 -34.95 26.37
N LEU A 578 86.56 -34.05 26.05
CA LEU A 578 86.30 -32.62 25.87
C LEU A 578 85.57 -32.34 24.55
N ALA A 579 86.04 -32.90 23.43
CA ALA A 579 85.37 -32.81 22.14
C ALA A 579 83.92 -33.33 22.19
N ARG A 580 83.69 -34.47 22.87
CA ARG A 580 82.35 -35.04 23.13
C ARG A 580 81.47 -34.17 24.03
N LYS A 581 82.03 -33.17 24.71
CA LYS A 581 81.27 -32.19 25.52
C LYS A 581 80.99 -30.90 24.75
N GLU A 582 81.87 -30.51 23.85
CA GLU A 582 81.66 -29.39 22.92
C GLU A 582 80.60 -29.75 21.86
N GLU A 583 80.62 -30.97 21.32
CA GLU A 583 79.56 -31.52 20.46
C GLU A 583 78.19 -31.48 21.16
N GLN A 584 78.11 -31.94 22.41
CA GLN A 584 76.90 -31.91 23.23
C GLN A 584 76.44 -30.49 23.62
N LEU A 585 77.33 -29.49 23.63
CA LEU A 585 76.97 -28.08 23.80
C LEU A 585 76.39 -27.50 22.51
N LEU A 586 77.04 -27.74 21.37
CA LEU A 586 76.55 -27.30 20.05
C LEU A 586 75.14 -27.84 19.73
N GLU A 587 74.86 -29.11 20.06
CA GLU A 587 73.48 -29.64 19.98
C GLU A 587 72.48 -28.86 20.84
N LYS A 588 72.87 -28.47 22.07
CA LYS A 588 71.99 -27.78 23.02
C LYS A 588 71.76 -26.33 22.64
N ASP A 589 72.78 -25.65 22.13
CA ASP A 589 72.67 -24.28 21.63
C ASP A 589 71.80 -24.25 20.35
N LEU A 590 71.97 -25.20 19.43
CA LEU A 590 71.11 -25.31 18.24
C LEU A 590 69.64 -25.53 18.60
N ILE A 591 69.36 -26.39 19.59
CA ILE A 591 68.01 -26.59 20.13
C ILE A 591 67.49 -25.32 20.82
N SER A 592 68.32 -24.62 21.59
CA SER A 592 67.97 -23.36 22.28
C SER A 592 67.56 -22.27 21.29
N ASP A 593 68.33 -22.10 20.22
CA ASP A 593 68.09 -21.13 19.16
C ASP A 593 66.81 -21.47 18.38
N GLN A 594 66.57 -22.76 18.10
CA GLN A 594 65.36 -23.24 17.44
C GLN A 594 64.11 -23.07 18.32
N VAL A 595 64.19 -23.32 19.63
CA VAL A 595 63.12 -23.07 20.62
C VAL A 595 62.84 -21.57 20.74
N THR A 596 63.87 -20.73 20.76
CA THR A 596 63.73 -19.27 20.84
C THR A 596 62.99 -18.72 19.62
N ARG A 597 63.42 -19.07 18.40
CA ARG A 597 62.76 -18.70 17.14
C ARG A 597 61.33 -19.24 17.00
N LEU A 598 60.98 -20.32 17.71
CA LEU A 598 59.60 -20.82 17.79
C LEU A 598 58.78 -20.02 18.80
N SER A 599 59.33 -19.72 19.97
CA SER A 599 58.71 -18.90 21.03
C SER A 599 58.36 -17.50 20.54
N GLU A 600 59.29 -16.81 19.87
CA GLU A 600 59.08 -15.50 19.26
C GLU A 600 57.96 -15.53 18.20
N ARG A 601 57.96 -16.56 17.34
CA ARG A 601 56.96 -16.75 16.29
C ARG A 601 55.57 -17.03 16.84
N VAL A 602 55.47 -17.73 17.96
CA VAL A 602 54.21 -17.94 18.71
C VAL A 602 53.76 -16.65 19.36
N ASN A 603 54.66 -15.89 20.01
CA ASN A 603 54.33 -14.58 20.60
C ASN A 603 53.86 -13.56 19.55
N ALA A 604 54.52 -13.47 18.40
CA ALA A 604 54.11 -12.61 17.30
C ALA A 604 52.69 -12.95 16.79
N LYS A 605 52.40 -14.25 16.58
CA LYS A 605 51.04 -14.70 16.24
C LYS A 605 50.02 -14.39 17.34
N ALA A 606 50.39 -14.56 18.61
CA ALA A 606 49.52 -14.29 19.75
C ALA A 606 49.22 -12.79 19.94
N MET A 607 50.17 -11.89 19.62
CA MET A 607 49.94 -10.45 19.67
C MET A 607 49.10 -9.96 18.48
N ASN A 608 49.36 -10.43 17.27
CA ASN A 608 48.50 -10.09 16.11
C ASN A 608 47.06 -10.57 16.33
N GLY A 609 46.87 -11.80 16.80
CA GLY A 609 45.54 -12.34 17.12
C GLY A 609 44.76 -11.59 18.20
N LYS A 610 45.42 -10.80 19.08
CA LYS A 610 44.74 -9.88 20.01
C LYS A 610 44.10 -8.68 19.29
N GLN A 611 44.76 -8.17 18.25
CA GLN A 611 44.22 -7.09 17.41
C GLN A 611 42.93 -7.55 16.72
N ASP A 612 42.96 -8.75 16.12
CA ASP A 612 41.85 -9.34 15.39
C ASP A 612 40.68 -9.72 16.30
N THR A 613 40.96 -10.29 17.48
CA THR A 613 39.91 -10.62 18.46
C THR A 613 39.28 -9.37 19.08
N LEU A 614 40.04 -8.27 19.28
CA LEU A 614 39.48 -6.98 19.69
C LEU A 614 38.59 -6.36 18.59
N ALA A 615 39.01 -6.43 17.32
CA ALA A 615 38.22 -5.97 16.19
C ALA A 615 36.92 -6.80 16.03
N LEU A 616 37.02 -8.12 16.13
CA LEU A 616 35.88 -9.03 16.11
C LEU A 616 34.91 -8.76 17.28
N ALA A 617 35.41 -8.55 18.51
CA ALA A 617 34.58 -8.22 19.67
C ALA A 617 33.81 -6.91 19.48
N LYS A 618 34.44 -5.88 18.88
CA LYS A 618 33.76 -4.63 18.51
C LYS A 618 32.67 -4.87 17.46
N LYS A 619 32.98 -5.60 16.38
CA LYS A 619 32.03 -5.89 15.28
C LYS A 619 30.86 -6.77 15.76
N VAL A 620 31.10 -7.71 16.68
CA VAL A 620 30.06 -8.52 17.36
C VAL A 620 29.16 -7.65 18.24
N ASN A 621 29.71 -6.74 19.05
CA ASN A 621 28.89 -5.81 19.85
C ASN A 621 28.05 -4.88 18.97
N GLU A 622 28.60 -4.37 17.86
CA GLU A 622 27.88 -3.54 16.88
C GLU A 622 26.72 -4.33 16.24
N MET A 623 26.97 -5.58 15.82
CA MET A 623 25.93 -6.46 15.29
C MET A 623 24.89 -6.83 16.35
N GLN A 624 25.26 -7.02 17.61
CA GLN A 624 24.31 -7.23 18.71
C GLN A 624 23.44 -5.98 18.95
N GLY A 625 23.99 -4.78 18.78
CA GLY A 625 23.24 -3.53 18.77
C GLY A 625 22.21 -3.48 17.62
N LYS A 626 22.66 -3.73 16.39
CA LYS A 626 21.78 -3.80 15.20
C LYS A 626 20.67 -4.85 15.36
N VAL A 627 20.98 -6.02 15.93
CA VAL A 627 19.97 -7.04 16.25
C VAL A 627 18.96 -6.51 17.27
N LYS A 628 19.39 -5.90 18.38
CA LYS A 628 18.47 -5.29 19.37
C LYS A 628 17.56 -4.22 18.75
N ASP A 629 18.08 -3.43 17.81
CA ASP A 629 17.29 -2.41 17.11
C ASP A 629 16.29 -3.00 16.12
N VAL A 630 16.67 -4.05 15.39
CA VAL A 630 15.75 -4.81 14.52
C VAL A 630 14.68 -5.52 15.37
N THR A 631 15.04 -6.10 16.52
CA THR A 631 14.07 -6.70 17.46
C THR A 631 13.10 -5.66 18.01
N ARG A 632 13.56 -4.45 18.36
CA ARG A 632 12.67 -3.36 18.80
C ARG A 632 11.72 -2.92 17.68
N LYS A 633 12.21 -2.77 16.44
CA LYS A 633 11.36 -2.47 15.28
C LYS A 633 10.35 -3.59 14.99
N MET A 634 10.77 -4.85 15.11
CA MET A 634 9.89 -6.02 14.95
C MET A 634 8.80 -6.06 16.03
N MET A 635 9.12 -5.78 17.29
CA MET A 635 8.11 -5.68 18.35
C MET A 635 7.12 -4.53 18.12
N ALA A 636 7.57 -3.39 17.60
CA ALA A 636 6.67 -2.30 17.21
C ALA A 636 5.73 -2.73 16.08
N VAL A 637 6.25 -3.30 14.99
CA VAL A 637 5.44 -3.79 13.86
C VAL A 637 4.48 -4.92 14.28
N VAL A 638 4.88 -5.82 15.19
CA VAL A 638 3.99 -6.85 15.74
C VAL A 638 2.87 -6.22 16.60
N SER A 639 3.16 -5.15 17.33
CA SER A 639 2.16 -4.41 18.10
C SER A 639 1.17 -3.66 17.20
N GLU A 640 1.69 -2.99 16.16
CA GLU A 640 0.89 -2.36 15.10
C GLU A 640 -0.01 -3.38 14.39
N LEU A 641 0.54 -4.53 13.98
CA LEU A 641 -0.22 -5.61 13.35
C LEU A 641 -1.32 -6.15 14.26
N SER A 642 -1.03 -6.32 15.56
CA SER A 642 -2.01 -6.75 16.56
C SER A 642 -3.14 -5.73 16.74
N MET A 643 -2.81 -4.43 16.75
CA MET A 643 -3.80 -3.35 16.78
C MET A 643 -4.66 -3.32 15.50
N GLN A 644 -4.05 -3.47 14.32
CA GLN A 644 -4.79 -3.53 13.06
C GLN A 644 -5.67 -4.78 12.95
N GLN A 645 -5.22 -5.92 13.50
CA GLN A 645 -6.03 -7.14 13.59
C GLN A 645 -7.25 -6.95 14.52
N ALA A 646 -7.07 -6.28 15.66
CA ALA A 646 -8.19 -5.93 16.54
C ALA A 646 -9.18 -4.96 15.87
N ASN A 647 -8.68 -3.91 15.20
CA ASN A 647 -9.51 -2.99 14.42
C ASN A 647 -10.28 -3.71 13.31
N ALA A 648 -9.64 -4.64 12.59
CA ALA A 648 -10.28 -5.42 11.54
C ALA A 648 -11.37 -6.35 12.09
N MET A 649 -11.14 -7.00 13.25
CA MET A 649 -12.16 -7.79 13.94
C MET A 649 -13.35 -6.92 14.39
N GLN A 650 -13.10 -5.72 14.93
CA GLN A 650 -14.18 -4.81 15.31
C GLN A 650 -14.98 -4.33 14.10
N LEU A 651 -14.31 -3.93 13.01
CA LEU A 651 -14.99 -3.56 11.75
C LEU A 651 -15.78 -4.72 11.13
N GLN A 652 -15.30 -5.96 11.28
CA GLN A 652 -16.02 -7.16 10.83
C GLN A 652 -17.28 -7.43 11.68
N GLN A 653 -17.21 -7.18 13.00
CA GLN A 653 -18.39 -7.23 13.87
C GLN A 653 -19.40 -6.13 13.49
N ASP A 654 -18.95 -4.88 13.36
CA ASP A 654 -19.73 -3.73 12.91
C ASP A 654 -20.48 -3.99 11.58
N VAL A 655 -19.85 -4.71 10.64
CA VAL A 655 -20.47 -5.12 9.37
C VAL A 655 -21.49 -6.23 9.59
N SER A 656 -21.21 -7.23 10.42
CA SER A 656 -22.16 -8.30 10.74
C SER A 656 -23.40 -7.78 11.46
N ASP A 657 -23.24 -6.87 12.41
CA ASP A 657 -24.34 -6.28 13.17
C ASP A 657 -25.23 -5.42 12.26
N LYS A 658 -24.63 -4.66 11.33
CA LYS A 658 -25.37 -3.88 10.32
C LYS A 658 -26.05 -4.77 9.27
N GLN A 659 -25.46 -5.92 8.93
CA GLN A 659 -26.10 -6.92 8.07
C GLN A 659 -27.31 -7.57 8.76
N GLN A 660 -27.17 -7.99 10.01
CA GLN A 660 -28.28 -8.53 10.81
C GLN A 660 -29.40 -7.49 11.01
N PHE A 661 -29.04 -6.23 11.25
CA PHE A 661 -30.02 -5.13 11.32
C PHE A 661 -30.76 -4.93 9.99
N LEU A 662 -30.05 -4.90 8.85
CA LEU A 662 -30.69 -4.81 7.53
C LEU A 662 -31.59 -6.02 7.23
N GLU A 663 -31.16 -7.24 7.57
CA GLU A 663 -31.94 -8.46 7.39
C GLU A 663 -33.21 -8.44 8.26
N LEU A 664 -33.13 -7.93 9.50
CA LEU A 664 -34.29 -7.66 10.35
C LEU A 664 -35.21 -6.58 9.76
N CYS A 665 -34.67 -5.49 9.21
CA CYS A 665 -35.46 -4.48 8.50
C CYS A 665 -36.19 -5.07 7.30
N HIS A 666 -35.54 -5.93 6.52
CA HIS A 666 -36.16 -6.65 5.41
C HIS A 666 -37.29 -7.56 5.88
N GLN A 667 -37.07 -8.35 6.93
CA GLN A 667 -38.11 -9.21 7.52
C GLN A 667 -39.31 -8.40 8.08
N ARG A 668 -39.07 -7.24 8.71
CA ARG A 668 -40.16 -6.33 9.15
C ARG A 668 -40.94 -5.77 7.96
N MET A 669 -40.26 -5.38 6.87
CA MET A 669 -40.92 -4.93 5.63
C MET A 669 -41.72 -6.03 4.92
N GLU A 670 -41.21 -7.27 4.85
CA GLU A 670 -41.94 -8.42 4.30
C GLU A 670 -43.19 -8.76 5.12
N GLN A 671 -43.18 -8.48 6.43
CA GLN A 671 -44.33 -8.62 7.33
C GLN A 671 -45.27 -7.38 7.30
N GLY A 672 -45.02 -6.40 6.42
CA GLY A 672 -45.84 -5.20 6.27
C GLY A 672 -45.67 -4.15 7.39
N MET A 673 -44.64 -4.29 8.23
CA MET A 673 -44.31 -3.34 9.30
C MET A 673 -43.26 -2.31 8.85
N ALA A 674 -43.09 -1.25 9.63
CA ALA A 674 -42.02 -0.27 9.41
C ALA A 674 -40.63 -0.94 9.50
N PRO A 675 -39.62 -0.51 8.71
CA PRO A 675 -38.31 -1.16 8.69
C PRO A 675 -37.56 -1.04 10.03
N SER A 676 -37.75 0.07 10.74
CA SER A 676 -37.20 0.35 12.07
C SER A 676 -38.16 1.27 12.82
N GLU A 677 -38.10 1.26 14.15
CA GLU A 677 -38.91 2.11 15.04
C GLU A 677 -38.64 3.62 14.81
N GLU A 678 -37.44 3.99 14.34
CA GLU A 678 -37.16 5.37 13.92
C GLU A 678 -37.97 5.78 12.68
N PHE A 679 -38.08 4.89 11.68
CA PHE A 679 -38.91 5.11 10.51
C PHE A 679 -40.41 5.08 10.82
N GLU A 680 -40.82 4.25 11.79
CA GLU A 680 -42.19 4.25 12.31
C GLU A 680 -42.55 5.59 12.95
N TYR A 681 -41.66 6.12 13.79
CA TYR A 681 -41.82 7.45 14.41
C TYR A 681 -41.83 8.59 13.38
N GLU A 682 -40.96 8.55 12.37
CA GLU A 682 -40.97 9.52 11.27
C GLU A 682 -42.27 9.43 10.43
N TRP A 683 -42.77 8.23 10.17
CA TRP A 683 -44.03 8.01 9.44
C TRP A 683 -45.23 8.54 10.21
N LEU A 684 -45.37 8.22 11.50
CA LEU A 684 -46.42 8.74 12.38
C LEU A 684 -46.38 10.29 12.47
N LYS A 685 -45.19 10.87 12.48
CA LYS A 685 -44.94 12.33 12.47
C LYS A 685 -45.28 12.99 11.13
N ILE A 686 -45.28 12.25 10.02
CA ILE A 686 -45.80 12.70 8.71
C ILE A 686 -47.33 12.57 8.69
N GLU A 687 -47.88 11.42 9.08
CA GLU A 687 -49.33 11.18 9.12
C GLU A 687 -50.04 12.21 10.03
N TYR A 688 -49.49 12.51 11.21
CA TYR A 688 -50.03 13.52 12.11
C TYR A 688 -50.07 14.92 11.47
N LYS A 689 -49.03 15.31 10.72
CA LYS A 689 -49.01 16.58 9.97
C LYS A 689 -50.04 16.59 8.84
N GLU A 690 -50.16 15.49 8.10
CA GLU A 690 -51.09 15.38 6.99
C GLU A 690 -52.55 15.39 7.47
N ASN A 691 -52.86 14.68 8.56
CA ASN A 691 -54.16 14.70 9.20
C ASN A 691 -54.49 16.08 9.78
N ARG A 692 -53.51 16.77 10.37
CA ARG A 692 -53.67 18.19 10.77
C ARG A 692 -53.96 19.08 9.55
N TYR A 693 -53.21 18.95 8.45
CA TYR A 693 -53.45 19.74 7.24
C TYR A 693 -54.82 19.45 6.60
N LYS A 694 -55.26 18.19 6.60
CA LYS A 694 -56.62 17.77 6.20
C LYS A 694 -57.70 18.35 7.10
N GLN A 695 -57.44 18.55 8.40
CA GLN A 695 -58.36 19.24 9.31
C GLN A 695 -58.38 20.75 9.03
N GLU A 696 -57.22 21.40 8.89
CA GLU A 696 -57.12 22.83 8.60
C GLU A 696 -57.74 23.19 7.23
N THR A 697 -57.60 22.34 6.21
CA THR A 697 -58.30 22.53 4.91
C THR A 697 -59.79 22.25 4.97
N LYS A 698 -60.25 21.26 5.75
CA LYS A 698 -61.70 21.03 5.98
C LYS A 698 -62.36 22.16 6.78
N LEU A 699 -61.63 22.78 7.72
CA LEU A 699 -62.10 23.98 8.41
C LEU A 699 -62.22 25.14 7.43
N LYS A 700 -61.18 25.44 6.65
CA LYS A 700 -61.22 26.50 5.63
C LYS A 700 -62.28 26.30 4.54
N SER A 701 -62.57 25.05 4.15
CA SER A 701 -63.69 24.75 3.25
C SER A 701 -65.02 25.16 3.88
N LYS A 702 -65.24 24.82 5.15
CA LYS A 702 -66.47 25.21 5.88
C LYS A 702 -66.56 26.71 6.12
N GLU A 703 -65.45 27.35 6.47
CA GLU A 703 -65.37 28.82 6.62
C GLU A 703 -65.75 29.50 5.30
N ALA A 704 -65.23 29.03 4.16
CA ALA A 704 -65.61 29.53 2.82
C ALA A 704 -67.07 29.21 2.44
N GLU A 705 -67.55 28.00 2.75
CA GLU A 705 -68.95 27.60 2.55
C GLU A 705 -69.92 28.40 3.43
N GLU A 706 -69.48 28.90 4.59
CA GLU A 706 -70.26 29.80 5.45
C GLU A 706 -70.17 31.25 4.96
N GLU A 707 -68.99 31.73 4.56
CA GLU A 707 -68.81 33.02 3.88
C GLU A 707 -69.70 33.14 2.62
N GLU A 708 -69.80 32.09 1.79
CA GLU A 708 -70.66 32.07 0.60
C GLU A 708 -72.16 32.14 0.95
N LYS A 709 -72.59 31.61 2.11
CA LYS A 709 -73.98 31.80 2.63
C LYS A 709 -74.25 33.21 3.13
N HIS A 710 -73.20 33.98 3.46
CA HIS A 710 -73.27 35.36 3.95
C HIS A 710 -73.07 36.42 2.85
N LEU A 711 -72.91 36.00 1.59
CA LEU A 711 -72.82 36.84 0.39
C LEU A 711 -74.22 37.17 -0.19
N LEU A 712 -74.59 38.45 -0.23
CA LEU A 712 -75.82 38.88 -0.90
C LEU A 712 -75.64 39.03 -2.43
N PRO A 713 -76.72 38.97 -3.23
CA PRO A 713 -76.70 39.18 -4.70
C PRO A 713 -76.23 40.55 -5.23
N GLY A 714 -75.57 41.37 -4.40
CA GLY A 714 -74.89 42.61 -4.75
C GLY A 714 -73.42 42.67 -4.29
N GLY A 715 -72.83 41.54 -3.87
CA GLY A 715 -71.42 41.48 -3.44
C GLY A 715 -71.12 42.03 -2.04
N VAL A 716 -72.15 42.31 -1.24
CA VAL A 716 -72.01 42.80 0.15
C VAL A 716 -72.18 41.63 1.12
N PHE A 717 -71.19 41.45 2.00
CA PHE A 717 -71.21 40.47 3.08
C PHE A 717 -72.09 40.93 4.26
N THR A 718 -72.81 39.99 4.89
CA THR A 718 -73.68 40.25 6.04
C THR A 718 -73.57 39.14 7.09
N THR A 719 -73.14 39.49 8.31
CA THR A 719 -73.05 38.57 9.45
C THR A 719 -74.40 38.26 10.12
N ALA A 720 -75.53 38.76 9.59
CA ALA A 720 -76.85 38.35 10.04
C ALA A 720 -77.27 37.02 9.37
N GLU A 721 -77.77 36.07 10.17
CA GLU A 721 -78.39 34.84 9.65
C GLU A 721 -79.57 35.19 8.70
N PRO A 722 -79.64 34.63 7.48
CA PRO A 722 -80.80 34.78 6.62
C PRO A 722 -82.01 34.06 7.25
N ARG A 723 -83.11 34.79 7.42
CA ARG A 723 -84.34 34.21 7.99
C ARG A 723 -85.00 33.24 6.99
N PRO A 724 -85.44 32.05 7.41
CA PRO A 724 -86.31 31.21 6.60
C PRO A 724 -87.62 31.96 6.29
N ASN A 725 -87.84 32.30 5.02
CA ASN A 725 -88.97 33.13 4.60
C ASN A 725 -90.25 32.33 4.27
N ALA A 726 -90.17 31.00 4.26
CA ALA A 726 -91.30 30.10 4.02
C ALA A 726 -91.11 28.77 4.76
N TYR A 727 -92.21 28.09 5.06
CA TYR A 727 -92.20 26.69 5.50
C TYR A 727 -92.29 25.75 4.30
N ILE A 728 -91.51 24.67 4.33
CA ILE A 728 -91.56 23.57 3.36
C ILE A 728 -91.97 22.32 4.16
N PRO A 729 -93.09 21.64 3.85
CA PRO A 729 -93.47 20.37 4.47
C PRO A 729 -92.72 19.20 3.83
N ASP A 730 -92.20 18.29 4.65
CA ASP A 730 -91.46 17.08 4.23
C ASP A 730 -92.40 15.90 3.87
N ASP A 731 -93.43 16.14 3.04
CA ASP A 731 -94.33 15.10 2.52
C ASP A 731 -93.90 14.65 1.10
N ASP A 732 -93.48 13.39 0.95
CA ASP A 732 -92.86 12.79 -0.23
C ASP A 732 -93.82 12.56 -1.44
N SER A 733 -94.68 13.53 -1.75
CA SER A 733 -95.72 13.39 -2.80
C SER A 733 -96.09 14.70 -3.53
N GLY A 734 -95.12 15.58 -3.75
CA GLY A 734 -95.29 16.72 -4.66
C GLY A 734 -94.10 17.68 -4.68
N LEU A 735 -93.93 18.44 -5.77
CA LEU A 735 -92.93 19.51 -5.86
C LEU A 735 -93.19 20.56 -4.75
N PRO A 736 -92.20 20.89 -3.91
CA PRO A 736 -92.42 21.75 -2.74
C PRO A 736 -92.61 23.22 -3.16
N ILE A 737 -93.86 23.69 -3.16
CA ILE A 737 -94.21 25.10 -3.40
C ILE A 737 -94.13 25.87 -2.06
N PRO A 738 -93.22 26.85 -1.91
CA PRO A 738 -93.07 27.59 -0.65
C PRO A 738 -94.33 28.36 -0.29
N ARG A 739 -94.74 28.30 0.98
CA ARG A 739 -95.87 29.09 1.52
C ARG A 739 -95.39 30.14 2.51
N PRO A 740 -95.81 31.41 2.38
CA PRO A 740 -95.44 32.46 3.33
C PRO A 740 -96.13 32.23 4.68
N TYR A 741 -95.46 32.61 5.77
CA TYR A 741 -96.06 32.64 7.10
C TYR A 741 -97.17 33.69 7.17
N GLY A 742 -98.32 33.32 7.73
CA GLY A 742 -99.43 34.26 7.99
C GLY A 742 -99.16 35.21 9.16
N ASN A 743 -100.21 35.87 9.66
CA ASN A 743 -100.12 36.90 10.72
C ASN A 743 -99.54 36.45 12.09
N MET A 744 -99.13 35.18 12.24
CA MET A 744 -98.27 34.72 13.34
C MET A 744 -96.95 34.21 12.76
N VAL A 745 -95.93 35.06 12.80
CA VAL A 745 -94.57 34.75 12.32
C VAL A 745 -93.79 33.99 13.40
N PRO A 746 -93.04 32.92 13.09
CA PRO A 746 -92.21 32.22 14.06
C PRO A 746 -91.12 33.11 14.66
N PHE A 747 -91.03 33.14 15.99
CA PHE A 747 -89.98 33.83 16.74
C PHE A 747 -88.88 32.84 17.11
N LYS A 748 -87.67 32.95 16.53
CA LYS A 748 -86.48 32.19 16.98
C LYS A 748 -86.13 32.68 18.40
N PRO A 749 -86.19 31.83 19.44
CA PRO A 749 -85.83 32.25 20.79
C PRO A 749 -84.38 32.71 20.86
N SER A 750 -84.11 33.80 21.57
CA SER A 750 -82.76 34.30 21.79
C SER A 750 -81.90 33.25 22.50
N GLU A 751 -80.70 32.97 22.00
CA GLU A 751 -79.81 32.00 22.61
C GLU A 751 -79.36 32.44 24.02
N PRO A 752 -79.24 31.51 24.98
CA PRO A 752 -78.83 31.85 26.33
C PRO A 752 -77.38 32.33 26.35
N SER A 753 -77.13 33.48 26.97
CA SER A 753 -75.78 34.07 27.03
C SER A 753 -74.75 33.10 27.64
N ALA A 754 -73.49 33.24 27.24
CA ALA A 754 -72.38 32.32 27.53
C ALA A 754 -72.04 32.03 29.02
N HIS A 755 -72.80 32.60 29.96
CA HIS A 755 -72.71 32.31 31.40
C HIS A 755 -73.60 31.12 31.83
N MET A 756 -74.56 30.65 31.02
CA MET A 756 -75.33 29.42 31.31
C MET A 756 -74.58 28.14 30.88
N ARG A 757 -73.51 27.78 31.60
CA ARG A 757 -72.69 26.59 31.28
C ARG A 757 -73.21 25.24 31.80
N HIS A 758 -74.31 25.22 32.57
CA HIS A 758 -74.76 24.01 33.27
C HIS A 758 -76.22 23.65 32.97
N TYR A 759 -76.45 22.97 31.83
CA TYR A 759 -77.67 22.21 31.59
C TYR A 759 -77.31 20.85 30.97
N ARG A 760 -77.21 19.80 31.80
CA ARG A 760 -77.08 18.42 31.28
C ARG A 760 -78.40 17.99 30.67
N LYS A 761 -78.41 17.59 29.40
CA LYS A 761 -79.55 16.89 28.81
C LYS A 761 -79.79 15.58 29.59
N PRO A 762 -81.05 15.20 29.87
CA PRO A 762 -81.35 13.94 30.55
C PRO A 762 -80.92 12.76 29.67
N VAL A 763 -80.28 11.75 30.28
CA VAL A 763 -79.93 10.52 29.58
C VAL A 763 -81.19 9.68 29.41
N ILE A 764 -81.62 9.50 28.17
CA ILE A 764 -82.69 8.57 27.80
C ILE A 764 -82.15 7.15 28.03
N LYS A 765 -82.80 6.37 28.90
CA LYS A 765 -82.52 4.93 29.00
C LYS A 765 -82.99 4.24 27.71
N PRO A 766 -82.26 3.24 27.19
CA PRO A 766 -82.79 2.42 26.11
C PRO A 766 -84.11 1.77 26.55
N ILE A 767 -85.08 1.74 25.64
CA ILE A 767 -86.33 1.02 25.82
C ILE A 767 -86.09 -0.39 25.26
N GLU A 768 -86.34 -1.42 26.07
CA GLU A 768 -86.36 -2.80 25.60
C GLU A 768 -87.69 -3.05 24.86
N ILE A 769 -87.58 -3.54 23.61
CA ILE A 769 -88.66 -4.11 22.78
C ILE A 769 -88.04 -5.31 22.03
#